data_AF-A0A9P7GWX5-F1
#
_entry.id   AF-A0A9P7GWX5-F1
#
_cell.length_a   1.000
_cell.length_b   1.000
_cell.length_c   1.000
_cell.angle_alpha   90.00
_cell.angle_beta   90.00
_cell.angle_gamma   90.00
#
_symmetry.space_group_name_H-M   'P 1'
#
loop_
_entity.id
_entity.type
_entity.pdbx_description
1 polymer ?
#
loop_
_entity_poly.entity_id
_entity_poly.type
_entity_poly.pdbx_seq_one_letter_code
_entity_poly.pdbx_strand_id
1 'polypeptide(L)'
;MVAGGIPTMSKLFAVTGQNNKRNAGKRAIDTQILLREAQSQSRDSDRYATAVARMNYLHARYRRANKITDPDLLHTLGDGLGEIFTVIRREEWRQLTNVEKCAIGVFHKNLGDDMEIPFDPLPHSKEGWSSGLQFAEELDAWTHQYEQEVARPTTTNDQYVRVYVDSAVSKMPYFVAATVRMILAESLDDTMRASLCLEPPSPILNTFIQFIRIFRITYLRYMALPRSRSIKLVAEQPNPGTTLLNFDQLSFQPWYVKPSFWASWGPVALLFRTLGGKVPSWSKERYQPQGYDLMTIGPDPQKGKGVEEMLTAKVTETYTIEDSQCLVRVDYSAINHCDLNFFYMGLKSFVTGFEFSGIVERAGSDTPFKAGEAVFGISPVVIPMPSTHGAHQDLMVAQSELLYHTPAGISSKDASAFCMAAHTATDALFNVIGAGLPAANVSGIDPTGKGILIWGGASSVGIMAVQIAKAVGFRYIFITASAKNHETLQHFGATHCFDYSSSTVIQDIQAAQRALRIEIAIAFDTVGKGTINYGAPTGPSSAELTKSALLSSKPDDLRLACTLPVPTDPAFGFCTSYRPKGNLNAMGTPQDPDSAIRVRKIIEYLLADGSHDLKLPVVTVVTDIKDGIGGIRRAAEGKMSLEKLILKHPLK
;
A
#
# COMPACT_ATOMS: atom_id res chain seq x y z
N MET A 1 -20.38 -1.26 22.90
CA MET A 1 -21.75 -1.24 23.50
C MET A 1 -22.35 0.14 23.32
N VAL A 2 -21.53 1.18 23.49
CA VAL A 2 -21.80 2.62 23.28
C VAL A 2 -22.50 2.94 21.95
N ALA A 3 -22.04 2.40 20.82
CA ALA A 3 -22.75 2.56 19.53
C ALA A 3 -24.24 2.16 19.56
N GLY A 4 -24.65 1.26 20.46
CA GLY A 4 -26.05 0.88 20.66
C GLY A 4 -26.90 1.92 21.39
N GLY A 5 -26.28 2.92 22.03
CA GLY A 5 -26.95 4.03 22.72
C GLY A 5 -27.17 5.25 21.82
N ILE A 6 -26.64 5.26 20.60
CA ILE A 6 -27.00 6.28 19.60
C ILE A 6 -28.27 5.81 18.86
N PRO A 7 -29.39 6.57 18.88
CA PRO A 7 -30.66 6.13 18.31
C PRO A 7 -30.62 5.79 16.81
N THR A 8 -29.88 6.55 16.00
CA THR A 8 -29.73 6.31 14.56
C THR A 8 -29.07 4.96 14.28
N MET A 9 -27.98 4.65 15.00
CA MET A 9 -27.24 3.38 14.89
C MET A 9 -28.07 2.18 15.38
N SER A 10 -28.70 2.28 16.55
CA SER A 10 -29.51 1.18 17.10
C SER A 10 -30.70 0.84 16.21
N LYS A 11 -31.35 1.86 15.64
CA LYS A 11 -32.40 1.71 14.63
C LYS A 11 -31.90 1.01 13.37
N LEU A 12 -30.72 1.36 12.87
CA LEU A 12 -30.12 0.69 11.72
C LEU A 12 -29.88 -0.80 11.98
N PHE A 13 -29.36 -1.16 13.16
CA PHE A 13 -29.12 -2.56 13.51
C PHE A 13 -30.42 -3.37 13.60
N ALA A 14 -31.50 -2.77 14.09
CA ALA A 14 -32.82 -3.38 14.11
C ALA A 14 -33.36 -3.63 12.69
N VAL A 15 -33.33 -2.61 11.82
CA VAL A 15 -33.89 -2.68 10.45
C VAL A 15 -33.12 -3.65 9.54
N THR A 16 -31.80 -3.78 9.73
CA THR A 16 -30.95 -4.64 8.89
C THR A 16 -31.04 -6.13 9.23
N GLY A 17 -31.83 -6.50 10.25
CA GLY A 17 -31.94 -7.87 10.73
C GLY A 17 -30.63 -8.42 11.31
N GLN A 18 -29.69 -7.54 11.65
CA GLN A 18 -28.42 -7.93 12.27
C GLN A 18 -28.50 -7.93 13.81
N ASN A 19 -29.44 -7.18 14.38
CA ASN A 19 -29.72 -7.16 15.82
C ASN A 19 -30.71 -8.27 16.24
N ASN A 20 -30.30 -9.53 16.11
CA ASN A 20 -31.08 -10.67 16.61
C ASN A 20 -30.20 -11.77 17.22
N LYS A 21 -30.81 -12.67 18.00
CA LYS A 21 -30.11 -13.76 18.70
C LYS A 21 -29.27 -14.68 17.80
N ARG A 22 -29.62 -14.78 16.52
CA ARG A 22 -28.94 -15.64 15.55
C ARG A 22 -27.65 -14.99 15.02
N ASN A 23 -27.71 -13.70 14.69
CA ASN A 23 -26.69 -12.99 13.92
C ASN A 23 -25.80 -12.07 14.79
N ALA A 24 -26.32 -11.56 15.91
CA ALA A 24 -25.64 -10.54 16.71
C ALA A 24 -24.24 -10.97 17.19
N GLY A 25 -24.10 -12.23 17.63
CA GLY A 25 -22.81 -12.76 18.08
C GLY A 25 -21.79 -12.89 16.95
N LYS A 26 -22.19 -13.35 15.76
CA LYS A 26 -21.31 -13.38 14.58
C LYS A 26 -20.90 -11.97 14.19
N ARG A 27 -21.85 -11.04 14.12
CA ARG A 27 -21.60 -9.63 13.78
C ARG A 27 -20.58 -9.00 14.74
N ALA A 28 -20.70 -9.21 16.04
CA ALA A 28 -19.74 -8.68 17.00
C ALA A 28 -18.32 -9.21 16.76
N ILE A 29 -18.18 -10.49 16.44
CA ILE A 29 -16.87 -11.09 16.14
C ILE A 29 -16.34 -10.61 14.80
N ASP A 30 -17.17 -10.48 13.77
CA ASP A 30 -16.78 -9.92 12.47
C ASP A 30 -16.25 -8.49 12.62
N THR A 31 -16.96 -7.62 13.37
CA THR A 31 -16.51 -6.26 13.68
C THR A 31 -15.20 -6.28 14.48
N GLN A 32 -15.09 -7.15 15.48
CA GLN A 32 -13.87 -7.26 16.28
C GLN A 32 -12.66 -7.68 15.45
N ILE A 33 -12.83 -8.63 14.51
CA ILE A 33 -11.77 -9.06 13.61
C ILE A 33 -11.31 -7.89 12.74
N LEU A 34 -12.23 -7.22 12.03
CA LEU A 34 -11.89 -6.09 11.15
C LEU A 34 -11.15 -4.96 11.90
N LEU A 35 -11.61 -4.60 13.09
CA LEU A 35 -10.94 -3.57 13.90
C LEU A 35 -9.57 -4.03 14.40
N ARG A 36 -9.41 -5.30 14.78
CA ARG A 36 -8.11 -5.82 15.24
C ARG A 36 -7.10 -5.98 14.12
N GLU A 37 -7.54 -6.32 12.92
CA GLU A 37 -6.70 -6.29 11.73
C GLU A 37 -6.18 -4.88 11.50
N ALA A 38 -7.08 -3.89 11.48
CA ALA A 38 -6.69 -2.49 11.33
C ALA A 38 -5.74 -2.00 12.45
N GLN A 39 -5.94 -2.44 13.70
CA GLN A 39 -5.13 -2.03 14.85
C GLN A 39 -3.76 -2.71 14.95
N SER A 40 -3.65 -3.97 14.50
CA SER A 40 -2.45 -4.79 14.75
C SER A 40 -1.53 -4.95 13.55
N GLN A 41 -2.05 -4.72 12.34
CA GLN A 41 -1.28 -4.81 11.11
C GLN A 41 -0.68 -3.45 10.76
N SER A 42 0.46 -3.47 10.07
CA SER A 42 1.05 -2.22 9.57
C SER A 42 0.13 -1.59 8.52
N ARG A 43 0.04 -0.26 8.48
CA ARG A 43 -0.85 0.48 7.56
C ARG A 43 -0.55 0.21 6.08
N ASP A 44 0.70 -0.09 5.76
CA ASP A 44 1.18 -0.47 4.42
C ASP A 44 0.98 -1.96 4.08
N SER A 45 0.34 -2.74 4.96
CA SER A 45 0.10 -4.16 4.71
C SER A 45 -1.24 -4.42 4.00
N ASP A 46 -1.26 -5.47 3.17
CA ASP A 46 -2.48 -5.97 2.53
C ASP A 46 -3.60 -6.26 3.52
N ARG A 47 -3.26 -6.74 4.72
CA ARG A 47 -4.26 -7.10 5.73
C ARG A 47 -4.97 -5.88 6.29
N TYR A 48 -4.22 -4.81 6.57
CA TYR A 48 -4.79 -3.52 6.95
C TYR A 48 -5.72 -3.00 5.84
N ALA A 49 -5.19 -2.89 4.63
CA ALA A 49 -5.92 -2.36 3.47
C ALA A 49 -7.21 -3.17 3.21
N THR A 50 -7.12 -4.51 3.26
CA THR A 50 -8.28 -5.39 3.08
C THR A 50 -9.34 -5.19 4.17
N ALA A 51 -8.92 -5.04 5.43
CA ALA A 51 -9.85 -4.84 6.54
C ALA A 51 -10.59 -3.50 6.40
N VAL A 52 -9.86 -2.42 6.07
CA VAL A 52 -10.47 -1.10 5.86
C VAL A 52 -11.37 -1.08 4.63
N ALA A 53 -10.91 -1.62 3.49
CA ALA A 53 -11.72 -1.74 2.28
C ALA A 53 -13.01 -2.54 2.55
N ARG A 54 -12.93 -3.60 3.36
CA ARG A 54 -14.11 -4.38 3.74
C ARG A 54 -15.07 -3.57 4.61
N MET A 55 -14.56 -2.79 5.56
CA MET A 55 -15.39 -1.88 6.35
C MET A 55 -16.07 -0.82 5.46
N ASN A 56 -15.32 -0.20 4.54
CA ASN A 56 -15.85 0.79 3.60
C ASN A 56 -16.96 0.19 2.73
N TYR A 57 -16.74 -0.99 2.15
CA TYR A 57 -17.75 -1.69 1.36
C TYR A 57 -19.03 -1.97 2.17
N LEU A 58 -18.90 -2.51 3.39
CA LEU A 58 -20.04 -2.84 4.24
C LEU A 58 -20.85 -1.60 4.65
N HIS A 59 -20.19 -0.44 4.79
CA HIS A 59 -20.83 0.84 5.12
C HIS A 59 -21.36 1.59 3.90
N ALA A 60 -20.74 1.48 2.73
CA ALA A 60 -20.97 2.32 1.55
C ALA A 60 -22.45 2.40 1.15
N ARG A 61 -23.14 1.26 1.08
CA ARG A 61 -24.59 1.24 0.73
C ARG A 61 -25.47 2.00 1.72
N TYR A 62 -25.10 2.02 3.00
CA TYR A 62 -25.85 2.68 4.04
C TYR A 62 -25.51 4.17 4.12
N ARG A 63 -24.24 4.54 3.87
CA ARG A 63 -23.83 5.93 3.68
C ARG A 63 -24.56 6.57 2.50
N ARG A 64 -24.57 5.90 1.34
CA ARG A 64 -25.32 6.35 0.14
C ARG A 64 -26.83 6.52 0.39
N ALA A 65 -27.40 5.72 1.29
CA ALA A 65 -28.81 5.79 1.68
C ALA A 65 -29.07 6.76 2.85
N ASN A 66 -28.06 7.52 3.30
CA ASN A 66 -28.10 8.40 4.47
C ASN A 66 -28.59 7.70 5.76
N LYS A 67 -28.28 6.41 5.91
CA LYS A 67 -28.62 5.58 7.07
C LYS A 67 -27.48 5.44 8.06
N ILE A 68 -26.25 5.67 7.59
CA ILE A 68 -25.07 5.91 8.41
C ILE A 68 -24.64 7.33 8.04
N THR A 69 -24.75 8.25 8.99
CA THR A 69 -24.36 9.64 8.79
C THR A 69 -22.87 9.81 9.05
N ASP A 70 -22.28 10.89 8.57
CA ASP A 70 -20.87 11.18 8.85
C ASP A 70 -20.62 11.48 10.34
N PRO A 71 -21.49 12.20 11.08
CA PRO A 71 -21.37 12.32 12.54
C PRO A 71 -21.45 10.98 13.27
N ASP A 72 -22.27 10.02 12.80
CA ASP A 72 -22.33 8.68 13.40
C ASP A 72 -20.99 7.93 13.23
N LEU A 73 -20.34 8.05 12.07
CA LEU A 73 -19.02 7.45 11.85
C LEU A 73 -17.93 8.14 12.67
N LEU A 74 -17.94 9.48 12.72
CA LEU A 74 -17.00 10.25 13.53
C LEU A 74 -17.15 9.91 15.02
N HIS A 75 -18.39 9.76 15.50
CA HIS A 75 -18.68 9.30 16.86
C HIS A 75 -18.13 7.90 17.10
N THR A 76 -18.36 6.94 16.19
CA THR A 76 -17.85 5.57 16.34
C THR A 76 -16.32 5.53 16.37
N LEU A 77 -15.66 6.38 15.57
CA LEU A 77 -14.20 6.53 15.57
C LEU A 77 -13.71 7.10 16.90
N GLY A 78 -14.38 8.14 17.40
CA GLY A 78 -14.05 8.79 18.66
C GLY A 78 -14.34 7.95 19.90
N ASP A 79 -15.43 7.17 19.92
CA ASP A 79 -15.75 6.17 20.96
C ASP A 79 -14.60 5.16 21.10
N GLY A 80 -14.07 4.68 19.97
CA GLY A 80 -12.91 3.79 19.97
C GLY A 80 -11.66 4.39 20.63
N LEU A 81 -11.45 5.70 20.46
CA LEU A 81 -10.34 6.44 21.07
C LEU A 81 -10.59 6.74 22.54
N GLY A 82 -11.76 7.30 22.86
CA GLY A 82 -12.15 7.72 24.20
C GLY A 82 -12.25 6.54 25.17
N GLU A 83 -12.73 5.38 24.71
CA GLU A 83 -12.79 4.17 25.54
C GLU A 83 -11.39 3.68 25.92
N ILE A 84 -10.38 3.81 25.06
CA ILE A 84 -8.99 3.49 25.42
C ILE A 84 -8.51 4.41 26.55
N PHE A 85 -8.80 5.71 26.46
CA PHE A 85 -8.43 6.68 27.49
C PHE A 85 -9.15 6.38 28.81
N THR A 86 -10.44 6.11 28.76
CA THR A 86 -11.28 5.82 29.93
C THR A 86 -10.89 4.51 30.59
N VAL A 87 -10.71 3.43 29.83
CA VAL A 87 -10.31 2.12 30.39
C VAL A 87 -8.94 2.20 31.05
N ILE A 88 -7.94 2.83 30.42
CA ILE A 88 -6.61 2.94 31.04
C ILE A 88 -6.67 3.81 32.28
N ARG A 89 -7.41 4.91 32.24
CA ARG A 89 -7.57 5.81 33.39
C ARG A 89 -8.24 5.12 34.57
N ARG A 90 -9.27 4.30 34.31
CA ARG A 90 -10.11 3.66 35.33
C ARG A 90 -9.55 2.33 35.82
N GLU A 91 -9.05 1.49 34.91
CA GLU A 91 -8.74 0.09 35.19
C GLU A 91 -7.24 -0.18 35.33
N GLU A 92 -6.33 0.69 34.91
CA GLU A 92 -4.89 0.42 34.92
C GLU A 92 -4.12 1.20 36.00
N TRP A 93 -2.97 0.66 36.43
CA TRP A 93 -2.15 1.24 37.50
C TRP A 93 -1.32 2.46 37.07
N ARG A 94 -1.27 2.72 35.76
CA ARG A 94 -0.57 3.85 35.16
C ARG A 94 -1.50 4.59 34.20
N GLN A 95 -1.16 5.85 33.94
CA GLN A 95 -1.82 6.65 32.92
C GLN A 95 -1.08 6.55 31.58
N LEU A 96 -1.79 6.92 30.51
CA LEU A 96 -1.18 7.14 29.20
C LEU A 96 -0.30 8.39 29.24
N THR A 97 0.90 8.28 28.68
CA THR A 97 1.76 9.43 28.39
C THR A 97 1.22 10.23 27.19
N ASN A 98 1.66 11.48 27.05
CA ASN A 98 1.31 12.31 25.90
C ASN A 98 1.77 11.69 24.57
N VAL A 99 2.89 10.96 24.56
CA VAL A 99 3.38 10.25 23.37
C VAL A 99 2.45 9.10 23.00
N GLU A 100 1.99 8.31 23.97
CA GLU A 100 1.03 7.23 23.71
C GLU A 100 -0.32 7.77 23.22
N LYS A 101 -0.83 8.85 23.83
CA LYS A 101 -2.04 9.53 23.35
C LYS A 101 -1.86 10.08 21.94
N CYS A 102 -0.71 10.67 21.64
CA CYS A 102 -0.37 11.12 20.28
C CYS A 102 -0.41 9.96 19.28
N ALA A 103 0.20 8.82 19.61
CA ALA A 103 0.19 7.64 18.76
C ALA A 103 -1.24 7.10 18.53
N ILE A 104 -2.07 7.05 19.57
CA ILE A 104 -3.48 6.69 19.47
C ILE A 104 -4.23 7.67 18.56
N GLY A 105 -3.97 8.97 18.68
CA GLY A 105 -4.54 10.00 17.82
C GLY A 105 -4.13 9.85 16.35
N VAL A 106 -2.83 9.65 16.07
CA VAL A 106 -2.34 9.37 14.71
C VAL A 106 -3.02 8.14 14.12
N PHE A 107 -3.18 7.06 14.90
CA PHE A 107 -3.87 5.86 14.46
C PHE A 107 -5.33 6.15 14.06
N HIS A 108 -6.10 6.81 14.92
CA HIS A 108 -7.51 7.10 14.66
C HIS A 108 -7.69 8.10 13.52
N LYS A 109 -6.81 9.11 13.41
CA LYS A 109 -6.80 10.05 12.28
C LYS A 109 -6.61 9.31 10.97
N ASN A 110 -5.59 8.45 10.88
CA ASN A 110 -5.31 7.65 9.69
C ASN A 110 -6.47 6.70 9.36
N LEU A 111 -7.03 6.01 10.35
CA LEU A 111 -8.18 5.13 10.13
C LEU A 111 -9.41 5.91 9.64
N GLY A 112 -9.65 7.10 10.18
CA GLY A 112 -10.73 7.96 9.72
C GLY A 112 -10.53 8.47 8.29
N ASP A 113 -9.30 8.87 7.92
CA ASP A 113 -8.96 9.19 6.53
C ASP A 113 -9.23 7.99 5.60
N ASP A 114 -8.71 6.81 5.95
CA ASP A 114 -8.80 5.59 5.14
C ASP A 114 -10.25 5.05 5.07
N MET A 115 -11.10 5.45 6.03
CA MET A 115 -12.55 5.19 6.01
C MET A 115 -13.38 6.32 5.39
N GLU A 116 -12.73 7.35 4.85
CA GLU A 116 -13.36 8.53 4.24
C GLU A 116 -14.36 9.20 5.19
N ILE A 117 -14.00 9.34 6.48
CA ILE A 117 -14.79 10.02 7.49
C ILE A 117 -14.40 11.50 7.47
N PRO A 118 -15.35 12.43 7.17
CA PRO A 118 -15.03 13.84 7.20
C PRO A 118 -14.84 14.32 8.64
N PHE A 119 -13.80 15.13 8.84
CA PHE A 119 -13.48 15.72 10.13
C PHE A 119 -14.02 17.15 10.31
N ASP A 120 -14.85 17.65 9.39
CA ASP A 120 -15.38 19.03 9.41
C ASP A 120 -15.90 19.52 10.77
N PRO A 121 -16.54 18.68 11.61
CA PRO A 121 -17.00 19.11 12.94
C PRO A 121 -15.87 19.44 13.93
N LEU A 122 -14.64 19.01 13.68
CA LEU A 122 -13.50 19.24 14.54
C LEU A 122 -12.88 20.64 14.28
N PRO A 123 -12.50 21.39 15.33
CA PRO A 123 -12.03 22.77 15.20
C PRO A 123 -10.92 23.00 14.18
N HIS A 124 -9.88 22.14 14.17
CA HIS A 124 -8.72 22.31 13.29
C HIS A 124 -8.77 21.47 12.02
N SER A 125 -9.95 21.00 11.62
CA SER A 125 -10.10 20.18 10.40
C SER A 125 -9.61 20.88 9.12
N LYS A 126 -9.76 22.20 9.03
CA LYS A 126 -9.36 23.01 7.86
C LYS A 126 -7.89 23.41 7.88
N GLU A 127 -7.36 23.72 9.05
CA GLU A 127 -5.98 24.20 9.24
C GLU A 127 -4.98 23.05 9.37
N GLY A 128 -5.48 21.88 9.75
CA GLY A 128 -4.68 20.72 10.12
C GLY A 128 -4.28 20.74 11.60
N TRP A 129 -3.96 19.56 12.13
CA TRP A 129 -3.49 19.41 13.51
C TRP A 129 -1.97 19.44 13.58
N SER A 130 -1.44 20.09 14.61
CA SER A 130 0.00 20.14 14.90
C SER A 130 0.57 18.81 15.38
N SER A 131 -0.27 17.94 15.94
CA SER A 131 0.11 16.62 16.45
C SER A 131 -1.09 15.68 16.53
N GLY A 132 -0.82 14.37 16.61
CA GLY A 132 -1.86 13.38 16.92
C GLY A 132 -2.48 13.57 18.30
N LEU A 133 -1.78 14.19 19.25
CA LEU A 133 -2.32 14.48 20.58
C LEU A 133 -3.46 15.49 20.48
N GLN A 134 -3.25 16.59 19.74
CA GLN A 134 -4.27 17.60 19.51
C GLN A 134 -5.51 17.01 18.84
N PHE A 135 -5.31 16.19 17.80
CA PHE A 135 -6.40 15.47 17.14
C PHE A 135 -7.16 14.57 18.12
N ALA A 136 -6.45 13.80 18.95
CA ALA A 136 -7.07 12.89 19.91
C ALA A 136 -7.93 13.62 20.95
N GLU A 137 -7.44 14.75 21.48
CA GLU A 137 -8.16 15.54 22.49
C GLU A 137 -9.39 16.22 21.90
N GLU A 138 -9.31 16.73 20.67
CA GLU A 138 -10.45 17.30 19.96
C GLU A 138 -11.51 16.25 19.63
N LEU A 139 -11.10 15.09 19.11
CA LEU A 139 -12.02 14.01 18.79
C LEU A 139 -12.70 13.47 20.06
N ASP A 140 -11.96 13.28 21.15
CA ASP A 140 -12.52 12.84 22.44
C ASP A 140 -13.54 13.86 22.98
N ALA A 141 -13.20 15.15 23.00
CA ALA A 141 -14.09 16.20 23.47
C ALA A 141 -15.36 16.31 22.60
N TRP A 142 -15.22 16.28 21.28
CA TRP A 142 -16.34 16.31 20.35
C TRP A 142 -17.26 15.10 20.52
N THR A 143 -16.70 13.91 20.74
CA THR A 143 -17.46 12.66 20.93
C THR A 143 -18.36 12.76 22.16
N HIS A 144 -17.82 13.22 23.30
CA HIS A 144 -18.59 13.39 24.53
C HIS A 144 -19.71 14.44 24.35
N GLN A 145 -19.43 15.54 23.65
CA GLN A 145 -20.46 16.54 23.35
C GLN A 145 -21.57 15.96 22.47
N TYR A 146 -21.21 15.26 21.40
CA TYR A 146 -22.17 14.62 20.49
C TYR A 146 -23.07 13.65 21.26
N GLU A 147 -22.52 12.81 22.14
CA GLU A 147 -23.29 11.90 22.97
C GLU A 147 -24.30 12.61 23.88
N GLN A 148 -23.90 13.71 24.53
CA GLN A 148 -24.80 14.51 25.37
C GLN A 148 -25.96 15.11 24.56
N GLU A 149 -25.71 15.47 23.30
CA GLU A 149 -26.72 16.04 22.41
C GLU A 149 -27.70 14.98 21.89
N VAL A 150 -27.21 13.80 21.48
CA VAL A 150 -28.01 12.84 20.70
C VAL A 150 -28.44 11.57 21.44
N ALA A 151 -27.69 11.13 22.45
CA ALA A 151 -27.96 9.86 23.13
C ALA A 151 -29.22 10.01 24.01
N ARG A 152 -30.28 9.26 23.67
CA ARG A 152 -31.57 9.30 24.34
C ARG A 152 -32.16 7.89 24.37
N PRO A 153 -32.86 7.49 25.44
CA PRO A 153 -33.49 6.18 25.53
C PRO A 153 -34.58 6.01 24.47
N THR A 154 -34.45 4.97 23.65
CA THR A 154 -35.47 4.55 22.69
C THR A 154 -35.69 3.03 22.75
N THR A 155 -36.81 2.57 22.18
CA THR A 155 -37.14 1.14 22.12
C THR A 155 -36.06 0.31 21.42
N THR A 156 -35.38 0.87 20.41
CA THR A 156 -34.30 0.18 19.71
C THR A 156 -33.01 0.08 20.53
N ASN A 157 -32.75 1.02 21.44
CA ASN A 157 -31.63 0.94 22.38
C ASN A 157 -31.85 -0.19 23.39
N ASP A 158 -33.04 -0.27 24.01
CA ASP A 158 -33.39 -1.38 24.92
C ASP A 158 -33.33 -2.73 24.19
N GLN A 159 -33.86 -2.81 22.97
CA GLN A 159 -33.76 -4.01 22.14
C GLN A 159 -32.29 -4.43 21.91
N TYR A 160 -31.39 -3.46 21.68
CA TYR A 160 -29.96 -3.73 21.51
C TYR A 160 -29.35 -4.41 22.74
N VAL A 161 -29.63 -3.89 23.94
CA VAL A 161 -29.19 -4.51 25.20
C VAL A 161 -29.77 -5.92 25.35
N ARG A 162 -31.07 -6.12 25.10
CA ARG A 162 -31.70 -7.44 25.18
C ARG A 162 -31.07 -8.47 24.24
N VAL A 163 -30.67 -8.04 23.05
CA VAL A 163 -30.07 -8.95 22.07
C VAL A 163 -28.61 -9.26 22.41
N TYR A 164 -27.81 -8.27 22.78
CA TYR A 164 -26.37 -8.48 23.00
C TYR A 164 -26.02 -8.94 24.42
N VAL A 165 -26.71 -8.41 25.43
CA VAL A 165 -26.47 -8.71 26.84
C VAL A 165 -27.35 -9.87 27.29
N ASP A 166 -28.68 -9.69 27.25
CA ASP A 166 -29.58 -10.68 27.86
C ASP A 166 -29.54 -12.02 27.14
N SER A 167 -29.30 -12.03 25.82
CA SER A 167 -29.19 -13.29 25.08
C SER A 167 -27.90 -14.06 25.41
N ALA A 168 -26.80 -13.36 25.73
CA ALA A 168 -25.56 -13.98 26.15
C ALA A 168 -25.69 -14.64 27.53
N VAL A 169 -26.48 -14.04 28.43
CA VAL A 169 -26.71 -14.54 29.79
C VAL A 169 -28.01 -15.34 29.95
N SER A 170 -28.77 -15.55 28.87
CA SER A 170 -30.12 -16.16 28.89
C SER A 170 -30.21 -17.56 29.49
N LYS A 171 -29.07 -18.27 29.60
CA LYS A 171 -28.97 -19.61 30.20
C LYS A 171 -28.38 -19.62 31.60
N MET A 172 -27.95 -18.46 32.10
CA MET A 172 -27.41 -18.31 33.44
C MET A 172 -28.56 -18.15 34.45
N PRO A 173 -28.35 -18.50 35.73
CA PRO A 173 -29.29 -18.18 36.78
C PRO A 173 -29.60 -16.68 36.82
N TYR A 174 -30.84 -16.32 37.16
CA TYR A 174 -31.32 -14.92 37.14
C TYR A 174 -30.39 -13.96 37.88
N PHE A 175 -29.92 -14.32 39.08
CA PHE A 175 -29.03 -13.47 39.87
C PHE A 175 -27.70 -13.20 39.14
N VAL A 176 -27.14 -14.19 38.43
CA VAL A 176 -25.91 -14.02 37.64
C VAL A 176 -26.17 -13.09 36.45
N ALA A 177 -27.26 -13.30 35.72
CA ALA A 177 -27.65 -12.46 34.59
C ALA A 177 -27.86 -11.00 35.01
N ALA A 178 -28.56 -10.78 36.13
CA ALA A 178 -28.79 -9.45 36.71
C ALA A 178 -27.47 -8.79 37.14
N THR A 179 -26.58 -9.52 37.82
CA THR A 179 -25.25 -9.00 38.21
C THR A 179 -24.40 -8.63 36.99
N VAL A 180 -24.38 -9.45 35.93
CA VAL A 180 -23.64 -9.13 34.69
C VAL A 180 -24.18 -7.85 34.05
N ARG A 181 -25.51 -7.67 34.01
CA ARG A 181 -26.12 -6.44 33.48
C ARG A 181 -25.72 -5.20 34.28
N MET A 182 -25.68 -5.30 35.61
CA MET A 182 -25.25 -4.19 36.48
C MET A 182 -23.74 -3.90 36.37
N ILE A 183 -22.89 -4.92 36.20
CA ILE A 183 -21.45 -4.72 35.94
C ILE A 183 -21.23 -3.99 34.62
N LEU A 184 -21.97 -4.37 33.57
CA LEU A 184 -21.91 -3.68 32.28
C LEU A 184 -22.37 -2.22 32.42
N ALA A 185 -23.43 -1.97 33.19
CA ALA A 185 -23.91 -0.62 33.46
C ALA A 185 -22.89 0.25 34.20
N GLU A 186 -22.14 -0.32 35.16
CA GLU A 186 -21.06 0.39 35.88
C GLU A 186 -19.95 0.88 34.95
N SER A 187 -19.71 0.15 33.87
CA SER A 187 -18.63 0.48 32.93
C SER A 187 -18.93 1.66 32.00
N LEU A 188 -20.18 2.14 31.97
CA LEU A 188 -20.67 3.21 31.09
C LEU A 188 -20.86 4.52 31.87
N ASP A 189 -20.71 5.66 31.21
CA ASP A 189 -21.12 6.94 31.76
C ASP A 189 -22.65 7.05 31.88
N ASP A 190 -23.13 8.07 32.60
CA ASP A 190 -24.55 8.27 32.87
C ASP A 190 -25.39 8.51 31.61
N THR A 191 -24.85 9.21 30.62
CA THR A 191 -25.53 9.52 29.36
C THR A 191 -25.78 8.23 28.58
N MET A 192 -24.73 7.43 28.38
CA MET A 192 -24.78 6.21 27.61
C MET A 192 -25.57 5.10 28.34
N ARG A 193 -25.40 5.00 29.66
CA ARG A 193 -26.17 4.08 30.50
C ARG A 193 -27.66 4.38 30.46
N ALA A 194 -28.04 5.65 30.58
CA ALA A 194 -29.43 6.08 30.47
C ALA A 194 -30.00 5.79 29.07
N SER A 195 -29.24 6.10 28.03
CA SER A 195 -29.65 5.85 26.64
C SER A 195 -29.87 4.36 26.34
N LEU A 196 -29.03 3.48 26.90
CA LEU A 196 -29.15 2.03 26.77
C LEU A 196 -30.22 1.40 27.68
N CYS A 197 -30.97 2.19 28.45
CA CYS A 197 -31.96 1.70 29.41
C CYS A 197 -31.35 0.70 30.42
N LEU A 198 -30.13 0.99 30.88
CA LEU A 198 -29.43 0.20 31.89
C LEU A 198 -29.57 0.81 33.28
N GLU A 199 -29.99 -0.01 34.24
CA GLU A 199 -30.08 0.39 35.63
C GLU A 199 -28.68 0.51 36.25
N PRO A 200 -28.44 1.53 37.10
CA PRO A 200 -27.16 1.66 37.79
C PRO A 200 -26.97 0.48 38.77
N PRO A 201 -25.72 0.06 39.03
CA PRO A 201 -25.45 -0.95 40.05
C PRO A 201 -25.89 -0.46 41.43
N SER A 202 -26.33 -1.38 42.30
CA SER A 202 -26.62 -1.03 43.69
C SER A 202 -25.36 -0.49 44.39
N PRO A 203 -25.48 0.38 45.42
CA PRO A 203 -24.31 0.92 46.12
C PRO A 203 -23.37 -0.17 46.66
N ILE A 204 -23.92 -1.29 47.12
CA ILE A 204 -23.16 -2.45 47.61
C ILE A 204 -22.37 -3.10 46.47
N LEU A 205 -23.02 -3.39 45.34
CA LEU A 205 -22.35 -3.97 44.18
C LEU A 205 -21.30 -3.03 43.60
N ASN A 206 -21.58 -1.72 43.52
CA ASN A 206 -20.62 -0.72 43.09
C ASN A 206 -19.39 -0.73 44.01
N THR A 207 -19.58 -0.71 45.33
CA THR A 207 -18.48 -0.77 46.31
C THR A 207 -17.64 -2.03 46.13
N PHE A 208 -18.29 -3.17 45.87
CA PHE A 208 -17.61 -4.44 45.61
C PHE A 208 -16.82 -4.43 44.29
N ILE A 209 -17.38 -3.86 43.21
CA ILE A 209 -16.68 -3.68 41.93
C ILE A 209 -15.44 -2.77 42.13
N GLN A 210 -15.59 -1.65 42.83
CA GLN A 210 -14.46 -0.76 43.15
C GLN A 210 -13.38 -1.48 43.96
N PHE A 211 -13.77 -2.30 44.94
CA PHE A 211 -12.82 -3.13 45.68
C PHE A 211 -12.06 -4.09 44.78
N ILE A 212 -12.75 -4.83 43.90
CA ILE A 212 -12.10 -5.73 42.92
C ILE A 212 -11.15 -4.96 42.02
N ARG A 213 -11.55 -3.79 41.53
CA ARG A 213 -10.74 -2.93 40.67
C ARG A 213 -9.47 -2.46 41.39
N ILE A 214 -9.61 -1.90 42.59
CA ILE A 214 -8.47 -1.43 43.41
C ILE A 214 -7.52 -2.60 43.73
N PHE A 215 -8.09 -3.76 44.08
CA PHE A 215 -7.31 -4.97 44.31
C PHE A 215 -6.53 -5.38 43.06
N ARG A 216 -7.19 -5.44 41.89
CA ARG A 216 -6.55 -5.76 40.60
C ARG A 216 -5.43 -4.77 40.27
N ILE A 217 -5.69 -3.47 40.40
CA ILE A 217 -4.70 -2.40 40.13
C ILE A 217 -3.48 -2.56 41.03
N THR A 218 -3.70 -2.76 42.34
CA THR A 218 -2.62 -2.98 43.32
C THR A 218 -1.84 -4.24 42.98
N TYR A 219 -2.53 -5.35 42.67
CA TYR A 219 -1.90 -6.60 42.26
C TYR A 219 -1.05 -6.43 41.00
N LEU A 220 -1.59 -5.79 39.96
CA LEU A 220 -0.88 -5.58 38.69
C LEU A 220 0.37 -4.70 38.87
N ARG A 221 0.33 -3.73 39.79
CA ARG A 221 1.45 -2.84 40.04
C ARG A 221 2.59 -3.50 40.83
N TYR A 222 2.25 -4.31 41.83
CA TYR A 222 3.24 -4.77 42.82
C TYR A 222 3.54 -6.27 42.76
N MET A 223 2.63 -7.08 42.23
CA MET A 223 2.71 -8.55 42.30
C MET A 223 2.78 -9.22 40.92
N ALA A 224 2.24 -8.59 39.87
CA ALA A 224 2.30 -9.15 38.52
C ALA A 224 3.67 -8.91 37.87
N LEU A 225 4.24 -9.98 37.30
CA LEU A 225 5.42 -9.85 36.47
C LEU A 225 5.08 -9.20 35.11
N PRO A 226 6.01 -8.45 34.50
CA PRO A 226 5.85 -7.98 33.13
C PRO A 226 5.53 -9.14 32.18
N ARG A 227 4.72 -8.89 31.14
CA ARG A 227 4.46 -9.91 30.13
C ARG A 227 5.75 -10.26 29.40
N SER A 228 6.08 -11.55 29.34
CA SER A 228 7.26 -12.05 28.61
C SER A 228 7.04 -12.17 27.10
N ARG A 229 5.80 -11.99 26.63
CA ARG A 229 5.42 -12.10 25.21
C ARG A 229 4.34 -11.08 24.87
N SER A 230 4.38 -10.57 23.65
CA SER A 230 3.34 -9.70 23.09
C SER A 230 2.03 -10.47 22.91
N ILE A 231 0.91 -9.78 23.15
CA ILE A 231 -0.43 -10.34 22.88
C ILE A 231 -0.68 -10.26 21.38
N LYS A 232 -1.00 -11.39 20.76
CA LYS A 232 -1.45 -11.45 19.36
C LYS A 232 -2.96 -11.27 19.32
N LEU A 233 -3.42 -10.24 18.61
CA LEU A 233 -4.85 -9.89 18.54
C LEU A 233 -5.61 -10.71 17.48
N VAL A 234 -4.90 -11.11 16.42
CA VAL A 234 -5.35 -11.93 15.29
C VAL A 234 -4.25 -12.94 14.92
N ALA A 235 -4.61 -13.98 14.16
CA ALA A 235 -3.64 -14.95 13.65
C ALA A 235 -2.62 -14.26 12.74
N GLU A 236 -1.35 -14.66 12.82
CA GLU A 236 -0.29 -14.12 11.96
C GLU A 236 -0.31 -14.74 10.56
N GLN A 237 -0.65 -16.02 10.47
CA GLN A 237 -0.59 -16.80 9.24
C GLN A 237 -1.90 -17.53 9.00
N PRO A 238 -2.30 -17.71 7.73
CA PRO A 238 -3.42 -18.57 7.38
C PRO A 238 -3.20 -20.04 7.78
N ASN A 239 -4.28 -20.80 7.84
CA ASN A 239 -4.21 -22.24 8.02
C ASN A 239 -3.45 -22.93 6.88
N PRO A 240 -2.54 -23.87 7.21
CA PRO A 240 -1.97 -24.76 6.21
C PRO A 240 -3.10 -25.53 5.52
N GLY A 241 -3.32 -25.25 4.23
CA GLY A 241 -4.27 -25.98 3.36
C GLY A 241 -5.59 -25.29 3.01
N THR A 242 -6.02 -24.22 3.70
CA THR A 242 -7.32 -23.55 3.39
C THR A 242 -7.22 -22.06 3.07
N THR A 243 -6.04 -21.45 3.18
CA THR A 243 -5.79 -20.00 3.03
C THR A 243 -6.66 -19.09 3.93
N LEU A 244 -7.45 -19.66 4.84
CA LEU A 244 -8.31 -18.95 5.78
C LEU A 244 -7.58 -18.65 7.09
N LEU A 245 -7.96 -17.55 7.74
CA LEU A 245 -7.49 -17.16 9.07
C LEU A 245 -8.41 -17.70 10.17
N ASN A 246 -7.86 -18.05 11.32
CA ASN A 246 -8.66 -18.33 12.51
C ASN A 246 -8.61 -17.18 13.51
N PHE A 247 -9.58 -17.17 14.42
CA PHE A 247 -9.61 -16.25 15.54
C PHE A 247 -9.38 -17.02 16.84
N ASP A 248 -8.34 -16.65 17.59
CA ASP A 248 -7.88 -17.43 18.75
C ASP A 248 -8.59 -17.07 20.06
N GLN A 249 -9.48 -16.08 20.04
CA GLN A 249 -10.22 -15.67 21.23
C GLN A 249 -11.49 -16.52 21.44
N LEU A 250 -11.50 -17.28 22.54
CA LEU A 250 -12.70 -17.98 22.99
C LEU A 250 -13.75 -17.00 23.51
N SER A 251 -15.00 -17.26 23.15
CA SER A 251 -16.18 -16.57 23.69
C SER A 251 -17.33 -17.57 23.87
N PHE A 252 -18.48 -17.12 24.38
CA PHE A 252 -19.71 -17.93 24.46
C PHE A 252 -20.15 -18.51 23.10
N GLN A 253 -19.73 -17.90 21.99
CA GLN A 253 -19.93 -18.37 20.64
C GLN A 253 -18.58 -18.43 19.90
N PRO A 254 -18.02 -19.62 19.65
CA PRO A 254 -16.63 -19.78 19.16
C PRO A 254 -16.53 -19.60 17.64
N TRP A 255 -16.92 -18.43 17.14
CA TRP A 255 -16.85 -18.08 15.72
C TRP A 255 -15.40 -18.04 15.25
N TYR A 256 -15.11 -18.78 14.17
CA TYR A 256 -13.80 -18.90 13.53
C TYR A 256 -12.68 -19.47 14.40
N VAL A 257 -13.02 -20.07 15.55
CA VAL A 257 -12.03 -20.67 16.46
C VAL A 257 -11.68 -22.07 15.97
N LYS A 258 -10.39 -22.32 15.74
CA LYS A 258 -9.89 -23.65 15.39
C LYS A 258 -10.08 -24.62 16.56
N PRO A 259 -10.70 -25.79 16.35
CA PRO A 259 -10.80 -26.80 17.40
C PRO A 259 -9.41 -27.30 17.82
N SER A 260 -9.13 -27.21 19.11
CA SER A 260 -7.96 -27.81 19.76
C SER A 260 -8.37 -28.42 21.11
N PHE A 261 -7.49 -29.22 21.71
CA PHE A 261 -7.74 -29.78 23.04
C PHE A 261 -8.04 -28.68 24.06
N TRP A 262 -7.16 -27.68 24.17
CA TRP A 262 -7.32 -26.56 25.10
C TRP A 262 -8.51 -25.65 24.77
N ALA A 263 -8.79 -25.42 23.49
CA ALA A 263 -9.95 -24.63 23.08
C ALA A 263 -11.29 -25.31 23.39
N SER A 264 -11.29 -26.65 23.52
CA SER A 264 -12.51 -27.44 23.72
C SER A 264 -12.70 -27.93 25.16
N TRP A 265 -11.60 -28.11 25.90
CA TRP A 265 -11.57 -28.77 27.22
C TRP A 265 -10.75 -28.04 28.27
N GLY A 266 -10.11 -26.90 27.94
CA GLY A 266 -9.41 -26.09 28.92
C GLY A 266 -10.35 -25.44 29.95
N PRO A 267 -9.80 -24.85 31.03
CA PRO A 267 -10.59 -24.28 32.12
C PRO A 267 -11.62 -23.24 31.66
N VAL A 268 -11.23 -22.34 30.74
CA VAL A 268 -12.12 -21.33 30.16
C VAL A 268 -13.23 -21.98 29.32
N ALA A 269 -12.92 -23.03 28.56
CA ALA A 269 -13.90 -23.75 27.75
C ALA A 269 -14.92 -24.49 28.63
N LEU A 270 -14.46 -25.09 29.75
CA LEU A 270 -15.33 -25.72 30.74
C LEU A 270 -16.25 -24.69 31.39
N LEU A 271 -15.73 -23.51 31.78
CA LEU A 271 -16.54 -22.41 32.30
C LEU A 271 -17.61 -21.94 31.31
N PHE A 272 -17.27 -21.77 30.03
CA PHE A 272 -18.27 -21.41 29.03
C PHE A 272 -19.34 -22.49 28.88
N ARG A 273 -18.98 -23.78 28.95
CA ARG A 273 -19.97 -24.87 28.90
C ARG A 273 -20.94 -24.82 30.09
N THR A 274 -20.44 -24.62 31.31
CA THR A 274 -21.30 -24.56 32.51
C THR A 274 -22.25 -23.36 32.46
N LEU A 275 -21.82 -22.25 31.86
CA LEU A 275 -22.64 -21.06 31.65
C LEU A 275 -23.46 -21.08 30.34
N GLY A 276 -23.58 -22.24 29.68
CA GLY A 276 -24.46 -22.43 28.51
C GLY A 276 -23.90 -21.97 27.15
N GLY A 277 -22.63 -21.56 27.12
CA GLY A 277 -21.85 -21.28 25.92
C GLY A 277 -21.51 -22.53 25.10
N LYS A 278 -20.92 -22.31 23.93
CA LYS A 278 -20.51 -23.38 23.00
C LYS A 278 -18.99 -23.45 22.90
N VAL A 279 -18.49 -24.63 22.56
CA VAL A 279 -17.07 -24.88 22.29
C VAL A 279 -16.83 -25.20 20.81
N PRO A 280 -15.64 -24.86 20.27
CA PRO A 280 -15.30 -25.14 18.88
C PRO A 280 -15.32 -26.64 18.60
N SER A 281 -15.81 -27.02 17.42
CA SER A 281 -15.88 -28.41 16.98
C SER A 281 -16.02 -28.50 15.47
N TRP A 282 -15.31 -29.43 14.83
CA TRP A 282 -15.40 -29.67 13.39
C TRP A 282 -16.79 -30.10 12.93
N SER A 283 -17.59 -30.74 13.79
CA SER A 283 -18.97 -31.13 13.45
C SER A 283 -19.98 -29.98 13.49
N LYS A 284 -19.56 -28.79 13.94
CA LYS A 284 -20.43 -27.61 14.05
C LYS A 284 -20.04 -26.54 13.03
N GLU A 285 -20.40 -26.79 11.78
CA GLU A 285 -20.15 -25.86 10.66
C GLU A 285 -20.69 -24.44 10.90
N ARG A 286 -21.76 -24.31 11.70
CA ARG A 286 -22.37 -23.01 12.04
C ARG A 286 -21.34 -21.98 12.47
N TYR A 287 -20.34 -22.35 13.29
CA TYR A 287 -19.36 -21.41 13.85
C TYR A 287 -18.10 -21.26 13.00
N GLN A 288 -18.07 -21.88 11.82
CA GLN A 288 -16.98 -21.76 10.83
C GLN A 288 -15.57 -22.07 11.39
N PRO A 289 -15.35 -23.24 12.03
CA PRO A 289 -14.04 -23.63 12.60
C PRO A 289 -12.90 -23.63 11.57
N GLN A 290 -13.20 -23.74 10.28
CA GLN A 290 -12.26 -23.64 9.16
C GLN A 290 -11.60 -22.26 9.01
N GLY A 291 -12.18 -21.21 9.59
CA GLY A 291 -11.67 -19.84 9.55
C GLY A 291 -12.53 -18.87 8.74
N TYR A 292 -12.02 -17.65 8.59
CA TYR A 292 -12.59 -16.57 7.80
C TYR A 292 -11.63 -16.10 6.72
N ASP A 293 -12.18 -15.41 5.72
CA ASP A 293 -11.45 -14.65 4.72
C ASP A 293 -11.84 -13.17 4.88
N LEU A 294 -10.82 -12.31 4.99
CA LEU A 294 -11.01 -10.88 5.21
C LEU A 294 -11.76 -10.19 4.05
N MET A 295 -11.61 -10.69 2.82
CA MET A 295 -12.34 -10.14 1.66
C MET A 295 -13.85 -10.41 1.75
N THR A 296 -14.26 -11.44 2.50
CA THR A 296 -15.64 -11.93 2.47
C THR A 296 -16.34 -11.94 3.83
N ILE A 297 -15.62 -11.62 4.92
CA ILE A 297 -16.17 -11.54 6.28
C ILE A 297 -17.36 -10.56 6.37
N GLY A 298 -18.29 -10.81 7.29
CA GLY A 298 -19.53 -10.02 7.44
C GLY A 298 -20.81 -10.84 7.22
N PRO A 299 -21.95 -10.16 7.00
CA PRO A 299 -23.26 -10.82 6.86
C PRO A 299 -23.33 -11.74 5.64
N ASP A 300 -24.01 -12.89 5.75
CA ASP A 300 -24.13 -13.88 4.67
C ASP A 300 -24.59 -13.29 3.31
N PRO A 301 -25.55 -12.35 3.25
CA PRO A 301 -25.96 -11.74 1.97
C PRO A 301 -24.90 -10.87 1.29
N GLN A 302 -23.79 -10.57 1.97
CA GLN A 302 -22.65 -9.78 1.49
C GLN A 302 -21.39 -10.63 1.28
N LYS A 303 -21.45 -11.93 1.54
CA LYS A 303 -20.33 -12.83 1.32
C LYS A 303 -20.03 -12.92 -0.19
N GLY A 304 -18.76 -12.71 -0.56
CA GLY A 304 -18.31 -12.71 -1.96
C GLY A 304 -18.74 -11.48 -2.79
N LYS A 305 -19.45 -10.51 -2.22
CA LYS A 305 -19.84 -9.27 -2.90
C LYS A 305 -18.88 -8.13 -2.56
N GLY A 306 -18.75 -7.19 -3.49
CA GLY A 306 -17.91 -6.00 -3.32
C GLY A 306 -16.42 -6.23 -3.52
N VAL A 307 -16.01 -7.39 -4.03
CA VAL A 307 -14.58 -7.72 -4.17
C VAL A 307 -13.88 -6.73 -5.11
N GLU A 308 -14.52 -6.39 -6.23
CA GLU A 308 -14.01 -5.37 -7.17
C GLU A 308 -13.95 -3.98 -6.53
N GLU A 309 -15.04 -3.54 -5.88
CA GLU A 309 -15.11 -2.27 -5.14
C GLU A 309 -14.02 -2.16 -4.05
N MET A 310 -13.58 -3.29 -3.49
CA MET A 310 -12.51 -3.34 -2.47
C MET A 310 -11.10 -3.32 -3.06
N LEU A 311 -10.94 -3.65 -4.35
CA LEU A 311 -9.65 -3.65 -5.06
C LEU A 311 -9.42 -2.36 -5.83
N THR A 312 -10.47 -1.60 -6.10
CA THR A 312 -10.42 -0.31 -6.81
C THR A 312 -10.69 0.86 -5.87
N ALA A 313 -9.96 1.96 -6.04
CA ALA A 313 -10.31 3.24 -5.42
C ALA A 313 -10.86 4.20 -6.46
N LYS A 314 -11.86 5.02 -6.09
CA LYS A 314 -12.30 6.13 -6.93
C LYS A 314 -11.38 7.32 -6.70
N VAL A 315 -10.84 7.87 -7.77
CA VAL A 315 -10.14 9.16 -7.70
C VAL A 315 -11.19 10.24 -7.47
N THR A 316 -11.08 10.94 -6.34
CA THR A 316 -11.98 12.04 -5.95
C THR A 316 -11.51 13.39 -6.47
N GLU A 317 -10.24 13.50 -6.87
CA GLU A 317 -9.68 14.69 -7.49
C GLU A 317 -10.38 15.00 -8.82
N THR A 318 -10.54 16.29 -9.11
CA THR A 318 -11.07 16.73 -10.40
C THR A 318 -9.94 16.82 -11.43
N TYR A 319 -10.16 16.27 -12.63
CA TYR A 319 -9.20 16.34 -13.74
C TYR A 319 -9.25 17.71 -14.44
N THR A 320 -8.61 18.70 -13.83
CA THR A 320 -8.29 19.99 -14.44
C THR A 320 -6.95 19.90 -15.15
N ILE A 321 -6.85 20.50 -16.35
CA ILE A 321 -5.57 20.60 -17.08
C ILE A 321 -5.14 22.07 -17.17
N GLU A 322 -3.85 22.29 -17.08
CA GLU A 322 -3.18 23.56 -17.37
C GLU A 322 -2.89 23.69 -18.87
N ASP A 323 -2.46 24.88 -19.30
CA ASP A 323 -2.20 25.20 -20.71
C ASP A 323 -1.12 24.30 -21.34
N SER A 324 -0.15 23.84 -20.55
CA SER A 324 0.94 22.95 -20.97
C SER A 324 0.65 21.46 -20.73
N GLN A 325 -0.60 21.09 -20.44
CA GLN A 325 -1.00 19.71 -20.10
C GLN A 325 -2.05 19.16 -21.06
N CYS A 326 -2.13 17.84 -21.13
CA CYS A 326 -3.18 17.11 -21.82
C CYS A 326 -3.93 16.21 -20.83
N LEU A 327 -5.25 16.11 -21.00
CA LEU A 327 -6.05 15.04 -20.43
C LEU A 327 -5.99 13.87 -21.41
N VAL A 328 -5.52 12.72 -20.96
CA VAL A 328 -5.36 11.52 -21.79
C VAL A 328 -6.28 10.43 -21.28
N ARG A 329 -7.05 9.82 -22.19
CA ARG A 329 -7.71 8.54 -21.96
C ARG A 329 -6.71 7.43 -22.18
N VAL A 330 -6.36 6.75 -21.09
CA VAL A 330 -5.35 5.70 -21.09
C VAL A 330 -5.93 4.45 -21.75
N ASP A 331 -5.21 3.89 -22.72
CA ASP A 331 -5.53 2.58 -23.30
C ASP A 331 -4.73 1.48 -22.59
N TYR A 332 -3.45 1.75 -22.31
CA TYR A 332 -2.55 0.86 -21.61
C TYR A 332 -1.58 1.62 -20.70
N SER A 333 -1.27 1.04 -19.54
CA SER A 333 -0.23 1.54 -18.64
C SER A 333 0.73 0.42 -18.27
N ALA A 334 2.03 0.65 -18.32
CA ALA A 334 3.00 -0.39 -18.04
C ALA A 334 3.41 -0.45 -16.57
N ILE A 335 3.58 -1.68 -16.08
CA ILE A 335 4.03 -1.95 -14.72
C ILE A 335 5.55 -1.80 -14.65
N ASN A 336 6.02 -1.11 -13.62
CA ASN A 336 7.41 -0.78 -13.35
C ASN A 336 7.79 -1.07 -11.89
N HIS A 337 9.09 -1.25 -11.62
CA HIS A 337 9.59 -1.41 -10.25
C HIS A 337 9.22 -0.23 -9.34
N CYS A 338 9.13 0.98 -9.90
CA CYS A 338 8.79 2.20 -9.16
C CYS A 338 7.34 2.23 -8.64
N ASP A 339 6.43 1.42 -9.18
CA ASP A 339 5.02 1.40 -8.77
C ASP A 339 4.85 1.07 -7.28
N LEU A 340 5.75 0.27 -6.69
CA LEU A 340 5.81 0.05 -5.23
C LEU A 340 7.00 0.73 -4.57
N ASN A 341 8.11 0.94 -5.28
CA ASN A 341 9.34 1.39 -4.64
C ASN A 341 9.40 2.91 -4.39
N PHE A 342 8.61 3.72 -5.11
CA PHE A 342 8.59 5.18 -4.86
C PHE A 342 7.99 5.56 -3.50
N PHE A 343 7.30 4.62 -2.83
CA PHE A 343 6.96 4.76 -1.41
C PHE A 343 8.20 5.01 -0.53
N TYR A 344 9.33 4.33 -0.82
CA TYR A 344 10.58 4.53 -0.08
C TYR A 344 11.21 5.91 -0.33
N MET A 345 10.80 6.60 -1.39
CA MET A 345 11.22 7.97 -1.72
C MET A 345 10.30 9.03 -1.11
N GLY A 346 9.29 8.63 -0.34
CA GLY A 346 8.38 9.54 0.36
C GLY A 346 7.09 9.87 -0.38
N LEU A 347 6.86 9.32 -1.59
CA LEU A 347 5.56 9.44 -2.26
C LEU A 347 4.51 8.59 -1.53
N LYS A 348 3.37 9.20 -1.20
CA LYS A 348 2.26 8.57 -0.48
C LYS A 348 0.93 9.07 -1.03
N SER A 349 -0.10 8.23 -0.94
CA SER A 349 -1.49 8.59 -1.28
C SER A 349 -1.68 9.13 -2.71
N PHE A 350 -1.33 8.33 -3.72
CA PHE A 350 -1.46 8.66 -5.13
C PHE A 350 -1.82 7.40 -5.95
N VAL A 351 -2.31 7.58 -7.19
CA VAL A 351 -2.48 6.48 -8.16
C VAL A 351 -1.13 6.17 -8.81
N THR A 352 -0.72 4.91 -8.80
CA THR A 352 0.57 4.47 -9.37
C THR A 352 0.50 4.33 -10.90
N GLY A 353 1.60 3.89 -11.51
CA GLY A 353 1.76 3.85 -12.96
C GLY A 353 2.45 5.11 -13.48
N PHE A 354 3.63 4.92 -14.06
CA PHE A 354 4.50 6.01 -14.51
C PHE A 354 4.77 6.00 -16.01
N GLU A 355 4.09 5.14 -16.76
CA GLU A 355 4.28 4.93 -18.20
C GLU A 355 2.97 4.49 -18.84
N PHE A 356 2.60 5.09 -19.97
CA PHE A 356 1.31 4.86 -20.59
C PHE A 356 1.30 5.10 -22.10
N SER A 357 0.21 4.64 -22.72
CA SER A 357 -0.25 5.01 -24.06
C SER A 357 -1.75 5.26 -24.03
N GLY A 358 -2.25 6.12 -24.90
CA GLY A 358 -3.66 6.46 -24.96
C GLY A 358 -3.99 7.50 -26.02
N ILE A 359 -5.16 8.11 -25.87
CA ILE A 359 -5.68 9.14 -26.77
C ILE A 359 -5.85 10.45 -26.00
N VAL A 360 -5.42 11.56 -26.59
CA VAL A 360 -5.68 12.89 -26.03
C VAL A 360 -7.18 13.18 -26.06
N GLU A 361 -7.80 13.36 -24.91
CA GLU A 361 -9.21 13.77 -24.76
C GLU A 361 -9.34 15.29 -24.83
N ARG A 362 -8.44 16.00 -24.14
CA ARG A 362 -8.40 17.47 -24.13
C ARG A 362 -6.95 17.93 -24.07
N ALA A 363 -6.63 18.95 -24.85
CA ALA A 363 -5.32 19.58 -24.90
C ALA A 363 -5.40 21.00 -24.33
N GLY A 364 -4.42 21.41 -23.54
CA GLY A 364 -4.21 22.80 -23.16
C GLY A 364 -3.76 23.65 -24.37
N SER A 365 -3.85 24.97 -24.25
CA SER A 365 -3.58 25.90 -25.36
C SER A 365 -2.13 25.90 -25.83
N ASP A 366 -1.20 25.56 -24.93
CA ASP A 366 0.24 25.68 -25.15
C ASP A 366 0.88 24.31 -25.46
N THR A 367 0.04 23.30 -25.72
CA THR A 367 0.50 21.96 -26.08
C THR A 367 0.62 21.80 -27.60
N PRO A 368 1.58 21.01 -28.10
CA PRO A 368 1.65 20.67 -29.52
C PRO A 368 0.63 19.60 -29.94
N PHE A 369 -0.15 19.05 -29.00
CA PHE A 369 -1.07 17.94 -29.20
C PHE A 369 -2.51 18.41 -29.41
N LYS A 370 -3.33 17.56 -30.03
CA LYS A 370 -4.75 17.82 -30.26
C LYS A 370 -5.61 16.66 -29.79
N ALA A 371 -6.84 16.96 -29.42
CA ALA A 371 -7.83 15.93 -29.09
C ALA A 371 -7.97 14.92 -30.24
N GLY A 372 -8.03 13.63 -29.90
CA GLY A 372 -8.09 12.51 -30.83
C GLY A 372 -6.73 11.93 -31.25
N GLU A 373 -5.61 12.56 -30.88
CA GLU A 373 -4.28 12.06 -31.24
C GLU A 373 -3.81 10.93 -30.33
N ALA A 374 -3.18 9.91 -30.92
CA ALA A 374 -2.58 8.81 -30.20
C ALA A 374 -1.21 9.19 -29.64
N VAL A 375 -1.06 9.08 -28.32
CA VAL A 375 0.13 9.50 -27.59
C VAL A 375 0.60 8.42 -26.62
N PHE A 376 1.87 8.50 -26.26
CA PHE A 376 2.46 7.71 -25.19
C PHE A 376 3.49 8.55 -24.45
N GLY A 377 3.84 8.15 -23.23
CA GLY A 377 4.68 8.96 -22.38
C GLY A 377 4.90 8.41 -20.99
N ILE A 378 5.48 9.26 -20.14
CA ILE A 378 5.68 8.99 -18.71
C ILE A 378 5.02 10.07 -17.86
N SER A 379 4.68 9.70 -16.62
CA SER A 379 4.19 10.65 -15.62
C SER A 379 5.37 11.36 -14.94
N PRO A 380 5.25 12.67 -14.63
CA PRO A 380 6.26 13.34 -13.82
C PRO A 380 6.23 12.77 -12.39
N VAL A 381 7.41 12.71 -11.77
CA VAL A 381 7.55 12.33 -10.36
C VAL A 381 7.75 13.61 -9.55
N VAL A 382 6.72 14.04 -8.83
CA VAL A 382 6.70 15.26 -7.99
C VAL A 382 6.22 14.91 -6.59
N ILE A 383 6.64 15.67 -5.57
CA ILE A 383 6.28 15.42 -4.17
C ILE A 383 5.59 16.67 -3.59
N PRO A 384 4.31 16.61 -3.16
CA PRO A 384 3.38 15.48 -3.30
C PRO A 384 2.92 15.25 -4.75
N MET A 385 2.57 14.01 -5.09
CA MET A 385 2.04 13.64 -6.41
C MET A 385 0.51 13.64 -6.39
N PRO A 386 -0.17 14.44 -7.23
CA PRO A 386 -1.62 14.35 -7.37
C PRO A 386 -2.04 12.99 -7.96
N SER A 387 -3.16 12.44 -7.49
CA SER A 387 -3.70 11.17 -7.98
C SER A 387 -3.97 11.20 -9.49
N THR A 388 -4.34 12.37 -10.01
CA THR A 388 -4.58 12.61 -11.45
C THR A 388 -3.39 12.35 -12.37
N HIS A 389 -2.16 12.27 -11.85
CA HIS A 389 -0.95 12.04 -12.65
C HIS A 389 -0.59 10.55 -12.83
N GLY A 390 -1.19 9.64 -12.05
CA GLY A 390 -0.94 8.21 -12.17
C GLY A 390 -1.47 7.62 -13.47
N ALA A 391 -0.82 6.60 -14.03
CA ALA A 391 -1.27 5.95 -15.26
C ALA A 391 -2.16 4.72 -15.04
N HIS A 392 -2.21 4.14 -13.83
CA HIS A 392 -3.05 2.97 -13.54
C HIS A 392 -4.52 3.35 -13.28
N GLN A 393 -5.09 4.10 -14.21
CA GLN A 393 -6.47 4.61 -14.21
C GLN A 393 -6.90 4.99 -15.63
N ASP A 394 -8.21 5.15 -15.85
CA ASP A 394 -8.78 5.37 -17.19
C ASP A 394 -8.46 6.75 -17.79
N LEU A 395 -8.27 7.76 -16.94
CA LEU A 395 -7.95 9.14 -17.31
C LEU A 395 -6.76 9.62 -16.50
N MET A 396 -5.88 10.39 -17.14
CA MET A 396 -4.76 11.03 -16.43
C MET A 396 -4.41 12.40 -17.03
N VAL A 397 -3.82 13.25 -16.20
CA VAL A 397 -3.20 14.51 -16.60
C VAL A 397 -1.75 14.24 -16.96
N ALA A 398 -1.39 14.54 -18.21
CA ALA A 398 -0.08 14.32 -18.77
C ALA A 398 0.60 15.66 -19.11
N GLN A 399 1.90 15.76 -18.81
CA GLN A 399 2.72 16.91 -19.16
C GLN A 399 3.16 16.81 -20.62
N SER A 400 2.93 17.86 -21.41
CA SER A 400 3.24 17.85 -22.86
C SER A 400 4.71 17.55 -23.16
N GLU A 401 5.61 17.95 -22.27
CA GLU A 401 7.03 17.70 -22.43
C GLU A 401 7.45 16.23 -22.26
N LEU A 402 6.59 15.41 -21.64
CA LEU A 402 6.77 13.98 -21.42
C LEU A 402 5.89 13.11 -22.33
N LEU A 403 5.19 13.75 -23.28
CA LEU A 403 4.36 13.11 -24.28
C LEU A 403 5.06 13.05 -25.63
N TYR A 404 4.79 11.97 -26.36
CA TYR A 404 5.24 11.73 -27.73
C TYR A 404 4.07 11.22 -28.58
N HIS A 405 4.06 11.56 -29.87
CA HIS A 405 3.12 10.97 -30.82
C HIS A 405 3.45 9.50 -31.03
N THR A 406 2.44 8.64 -31.00
CA THR A 406 2.63 7.21 -31.31
C THR A 406 3.01 7.06 -32.79
N PRO A 407 4.18 6.49 -33.13
CA PRO A 407 4.59 6.32 -34.52
C PRO A 407 3.64 5.42 -35.31
N ALA A 408 3.49 5.69 -36.60
CA ALA A 408 2.66 4.88 -37.47
C ALA A 408 3.13 3.41 -37.49
N GLY A 409 2.20 2.48 -37.30
CA GLY A 409 2.48 1.04 -37.28
C GLY A 409 2.86 0.47 -35.91
N ILE A 410 3.10 1.30 -34.89
CA ILE A 410 3.29 0.84 -33.51
C ILE A 410 1.92 0.75 -32.84
N SER A 411 1.64 -0.41 -32.23
CA SER A 411 0.39 -0.58 -31.47
C SER A 411 0.44 0.22 -30.16
N SER A 412 -0.70 0.76 -29.72
CA SER A 412 -0.83 1.43 -28.41
C SER A 412 -0.24 0.56 -27.27
N LYS A 413 -0.55 -0.74 -27.30
CA LYS A 413 0.00 -1.77 -26.43
C LYS A 413 1.54 -1.74 -26.36
N ASP A 414 2.22 -1.75 -27.51
CA ASP A 414 3.69 -1.72 -27.55
C ASP A 414 4.25 -0.34 -27.18
N ALA A 415 3.60 0.75 -27.57
CA ALA A 415 4.00 2.12 -27.22
C ALA A 415 4.01 2.33 -25.69
N SER A 416 3.08 1.72 -24.95
CA SER A 416 3.02 1.81 -23.49
C SER A 416 4.22 1.20 -22.75
N ALA A 417 5.04 0.38 -23.42
CA ALA A 417 6.15 -0.36 -22.81
C ALA A 417 7.53 0.24 -23.10
N PHE A 418 7.59 1.39 -23.77
CA PHE A 418 8.82 2.00 -24.27
C PHE A 418 9.40 3.11 -23.37
N CYS A 419 8.64 4.18 -23.13
CA CYS A 419 9.16 5.47 -22.66
C CYS A 419 9.93 5.39 -21.35
N MET A 420 9.46 4.65 -20.34
CA MET A 420 10.12 4.64 -19.03
C MET A 420 11.54 4.09 -19.17
N ALA A 421 11.65 2.90 -19.76
CA ALA A 421 12.93 2.22 -19.93
C ALA A 421 13.87 3.01 -20.85
N ALA A 422 13.35 3.56 -21.95
CA ALA A 422 14.11 4.36 -22.89
C ALA A 422 14.61 5.66 -22.25
N HIS A 423 13.77 6.37 -21.50
CA HIS A 423 14.17 7.59 -20.78
C HIS A 423 15.24 7.30 -19.74
N THR A 424 15.09 6.26 -18.92
CA THR A 424 16.10 5.91 -17.90
C THR A 424 17.44 5.53 -18.53
N ALA A 425 17.42 4.73 -19.61
CA ALA A 425 18.64 4.36 -20.31
C ALA A 425 19.32 5.56 -20.98
N THR A 426 18.54 6.45 -21.60
CA THR A 426 19.04 7.70 -22.15
C THR A 426 19.62 8.61 -21.08
N ASP A 427 18.95 8.77 -19.94
CA ASP A 427 19.46 9.58 -18.83
C ASP A 427 20.79 9.05 -18.31
N ALA A 428 20.89 7.73 -18.15
CA ALA A 428 22.13 7.07 -17.75
C ALA A 428 23.26 7.30 -18.75
N LEU A 429 23.02 7.07 -20.05
CA LEU A 429 24.06 7.16 -21.07
C LEU A 429 24.50 8.61 -21.36
N PHE A 430 23.57 9.57 -21.36
CA PHE A 430 23.82 10.91 -21.85
C PHE A 430 23.98 11.97 -20.75
N ASN A 431 23.21 11.89 -19.66
CA ASN A 431 23.29 12.86 -18.58
C ASN A 431 24.28 12.44 -17.49
N VAL A 432 24.31 11.14 -17.15
CA VAL A 432 25.21 10.63 -16.11
C VAL A 432 26.56 10.23 -16.70
N ILE A 433 26.57 9.34 -17.68
CA ILE A 433 27.78 8.88 -18.36
C ILE A 433 28.32 9.96 -19.30
N GLY A 434 27.49 10.86 -19.84
CA GLY A 434 27.96 11.95 -20.69
C GLY A 434 28.39 11.54 -22.10
N ALA A 435 27.80 10.49 -22.67
CA ALA A 435 28.01 10.10 -24.06
C ALA A 435 27.51 11.18 -25.03
N GLY A 436 28.20 11.33 -26.16
CA GLY A 436 27.79 12.21 -27.25
C GLY A 436 27.04 11.45 -28.33
N LEU A 437 26.08 12.12 -28.97
CA LEU A 437 25.45 11.70 -30.22
C LEU A 437 25.32 12.92 -31.14
N PRO A 438 26.35 13.21 -31.96
CA PRO A 438 26.33 14.36 -32.86
C PRO A 438 25.13 14.37 -33.81
N ALA A 439 24.66 13.20 -34.26
CA ALA A 439 23.49 13.07 -35.13
C ALA A 439 22.19 13.60 -34.50
N ALA A 440 22.11 13.65 -33.16
CA ALA A 440 20.99 14.21 -32.40
C ALA A 440 21.33 15.59 -31.78
N ASN A 441 22.43 16.23 -32.20
CA ASN A 441 22.94 17.47 -31.61
C ASN A 441 23.13 17.38 -30.09
N VAL A 442 23.71 16.26 -29.62
CA VAL A 442 24.09 16.04 -28.22
C VAL A 442 25.62 15.89 -28.14
N SER A 443 26.26 16.83 -27.48
CA SER A 443 27.71 16.80 -27.22
C SER A 443 28.04 15.89 -26.05
N GLY A 444 29.21 15.25 -26.08
CA GLY A 444 29.68 14.36 -25.03
C GLY A 444 30.91 13.59 -25.46
N ILE A 445 31.26 12.54 -24.72
CA ILE A 445 32.35 11.65 -25.13
C ILE A 445 31.97 10.87 -26.38
N ASP A 446 32.89 10.72 -27.33
CA ASP A 446 32.70 9.84 -28.47
C ASP A 446 32.68 8.37 -27.99
N PRO A 447 31.56 7.63 -28.14
CA PRO A 447 31.47 6.23 -27.74
C PRO A 447 32.17 5.29 -28.74
N THR A 448 32.56 5.79 -29.93
CA THR A 448 33.15 4.97 -30.99
C THR A 448 34.40 4.25 -30.51
N GLY A 449 34.40 2.92 -30.67
CA GLY A 449 35.53 2.07 -30.27
C GLY A 449 35.65 1.82 -28.76
N LYS A 450 34.83 2.47 -27.92
CA LYS A 450 34.82 2.27 -26.46
C LYS A 450 33.98 1.06 -26.06
N GLY A 451 34.24 0.59 -24.84
CA GLY A 451 33.44 -0.44 -24.18
C GLY A 451 32.57 0.10 -23.06
N ILE A 452 31.46 -0.58 -22.82
CA ILE A 452 30.53 -0.33 -21.71
C ILE A 452 30.12 -1.66 -21.08
N LEU A 453 30.07 -1.70 -19.75
CA LEU A 453 29.47 -2.80 -19.00
C LEU A 453 28.06 -2.42 -18.55
N ILE A 454 27.04 -3.17 -18.99
CA ILE A 454 25.65 -3.02 -18.56
C ILE A 454 25.30 -4.20 -17.64
N TRP A 455 25.24 -3.93 -16.33
CA TRP A 455 24.84 -4.94 -15.37
C TRP A 455 23.31 -5.08 -15.36
N GLY A 456 22.80 -6.29 -15.60
CA GLY A 456 21.36 -6.57 -15.71
C GLY A 456 20.76 -6.33 -17.11
N GLY A 457 21.45 -6.73 -18.18
CA GLY A 457 21.01 -6.48 -19.57
C GLY A 457 19.62 -7.02 -19.94
N ALA A 458 19.08 -7.99 -19.19
CA ALA A 458 17.73 -8.54 -19.41
C ALA A 458 16.59 -7.76 -18.72
N SER A 459 16.90 -6.68 -17.98
CA SER A 459 15.90 -5.77 -17.41
C SER A 459 15.29 -4.89 -18.52
N SER A 460 14.11 -4.29 -18.33
CA SER A 460 13.54 -3.40 -19.35
C SER A 460 14.47 -2.23 -19.68
N VAL A 461 15.11 -1.64 -18.66
CA VAL A 461 16.12 -0.58 -18.83
C VAL A 461 17.38 -1.12 -19.51
N GLY A 462 17.84 -2.32 -19.14
CA GLY A 462 19.01 -2.98 -19.72
C GLY A 462 18.84 -3.27 -21.22
N ILE A 463 17.66 -3.74 -21.63
CA ILE A 463 17.34 -4.00 -23.04
C ILE A 463 17.42 -2.70 -23.85
N MET A 464 16.91 -1.59 -23.32
CA MET A 464 17.04 -0.28 -23.97
C MET A 464 18.47 0.21 -23.96
N ALA A 465 19.20 0.08 -22.84
CA ALA A 465 20.59 0.49 -22.72
C ALA A 465 21.50 -0.23 -23.72
N VAL A 466 21.32 -1.53 -23.94
CA VAL A 466 22.08 -2.31 -24.93
C VAL A 466 21.86 -1.77 -26.33
N GLN A 467 20.59 -1.55 -26.71
CA GLN A 467 20.23 -1.10 -28.05
C GLN A 467 20.67 0.34 -28.31
N ILE A 468 20.49 1.24 -27.33
CA ILE A 468 20.96 2.62 -27.42
C ILE A 468 22.49 2.65 -27.47
N ALA A 469 23.19 1.86 -26.64
CA ALA A 469 24.65 1.78 -26.68
C ALA A 469 25.16 1.36 -28.07
N LYS A 470 24.50 0.37 -28.70
CA LYS A 470 24.80 -0.04 -30.08
C LYS A 470 24.52 1.10 -31.08
N ALA A 471 23.36 1.74 -30.97
CA ALA A 471 22.94 2.80 -31.88
C ALA A 471 23.86 4.03 -31.84
N VAL A 472 24.43 4.35 -30.67
CA VAL A 472 25.33 5.51 -30.51
C VAL A 472 26.78 5.20 -30.86
N GLY A 473 27.16 3.93 -31.02
CA GLY A 473 28.48 3.53 -31.54
C GLY A 473 29.41 2.82 -30.55
N PHE A 474 28.95 2.38 -29.38
CA PHE A 474 29.78 1.54 -28.51
C PHE A 474 30.18 0.25 -29.21
N ARG A 475 31.48 -0.05 -29.24
CA ARG A 475 32.02 -1.24 -29.92
C ARG A 475 31.95 -2.49 -29.06
N TYR A 476 32.18 -2.35 -27.75
CA TYR A 476 32.21 -3.48 -26.81
C TYR A 476 31.10 -3.32 -25.78
N ILE A 477 29.98 -4.00 -26.00
CA ILE A 477 28.80 -3.94 -25.12
C ILE A 477 28.79 -5.23 -24.30
N PHE A 478 29.36 -5.15 -23.10
CA PHE A 478 29.42 -6.25 -22.15
C PHE A 478 28.15 -6.21 -21.30
N ILE A 479 27.50 -7.35 -21.10
CA ILE A 479 26.29 -7.42 -20.28
C ILE A 479 26.35 -8.53 -19.25
N THR A 480 25.64 -8.37 -18.13
CA THR A 480 25.32 -9.48 -17.24
C THR A 480 23.83 -9.82 -17.30
N ALA A 481 23.50 -11.10 -17.43
CA ALA A 481 22.14 -11.63 -17.45
C ALA A 481 22.17 -13.15 -17.23
N SER A 482 21.06 -13.79 -16.85
CA SER A 482 21.01 -15.26 -16.81
C SER A 482 21.30 -15.86 -18.19
N ALA A 483 22.04 -16.97 -18.25
CA ALA A 483 22.48 -17.61 -19.50
C ALA A 483 21.37 -17.80 -20.55
N LYS A 484 20.16 -18.18 -20.11
CA LYS A 484 18.98 -18.37 -20.98
C LYS A 484 18.59 -17.14 -21.81
N ASN A 485 19.03 -15.94 -21.43
CA ASN A 485 18.68 -14.68 -22.10
C ASN A 485 19.81 -14.17 -23.02
N HIS A 486 20.97 -14.82 -23.05
CA HIS A 486 22.16 -14.31 -23.75
C HIS A 486 21.95 -14.20 -25.27
N GLU A 487 21.35 -15.21 -25.89
CA GLU A 487 21.08 -15.22 -27.34
C GLU A 487 20.20 -14.03 -27.76
N THR A 488 19.10 -13.78 -27.04
CA THR A 488 18.23 -12.62 -27.28
C THR A 488 18.97 -11.30 -27.11
N LEU A 489 19.79 -11.18 -26.07
CA LEU A 489 20.55 -9.94 -25.81
C LEU A 489 21.65 -9.69 -26.84
N GLN A 490 22.25 -10.74 -27.40
CA GLN A 490 23.17 -10.63 -28.53
C GLN A 490 22.45 -10.11 -29.77
N HIS A 491 21.24 -10.59 -30.05
CA HIS A 491 20.41 -10.07 -31.14
C HIS A 491 20.10 -8.57 -30.96
N PHE A 492 19.88 -8.12 -29.72
CA PHE A 492 19.67 -6.70 -29.40
C PHE A 492 20.94 -5.85 -29.47
N GLY A 493 22.12 -6.44 -29.39
CA GLY A 493 23.39 -5.72 -29.59
C GLY A 493 24.50 -5.99 -28.60
N ALA A 494 24.27 -6.83 -27.58
CA ALA A 494 25.35 -7.22 -26.68
C ALA A 494 26.44 -7.96 -27.46
N THR A 495 27.70 -7.58 -27.26
CA THR A 495 28.82 -8.26 -27.90
C THR A 495 29.39 -9.36 -27.02
N HIS A 496 29.27 -9.24 -25.70
CA HIS A 496 29.73 -10.22 -24.73
C HIS A 496 28.70 -10.36 -23.61
N CYS A 497 28.29 -11.59 -23.30
CA CYS A 497 27.29 -11.88 -22.28
C CYS A 497 27.91 -12.74 -21.18
N PHE A 498 27.62 -12.38 -19.92
CA PHE A 498 28.13 -13.08 -18.74
C PHE A 498 26.97 -13.45 -17.81
N ASP A 499 27.03 -14.66 -17.22
CA ASP A 499 26.03 -15.08 -16.25
C ASP A 499 26.33 -14.47 -14.87
N TYR A 500 25.45 -13.59 -14.39
CA TYR A 500 25.62 -12.94 -13.08
C TYR A 500 25.57 -13.92 -11.90
N SER A 501 25.02 -15.12 -12.09
CA SER A 501 24.96 -16.17 -11.07
C SER A 501 26.28 -16.94 -10.95
N SER A 502 27.20 -16.78 -11.91
CA SER A 502 28.53 -17.37 -11.83
C SER A 502 29.33 -16.75 -10.68
N SER A 503 29.93 -17.59 -9.84
CA SER A 503 30.85 -17.14 -8.78
C SER A 503 32.13 -16.50 -9.34
N THR A 504 32.44 -16.71 -10.62
CA THR A 504 33.61 -16.15 -11.31
C THR A 504 33.26 -15.00 -12.24
N VAL A 505 32.02 -14.50 -12.25
CA VAL A 505 31.55 -13.51 -13.24
C VAL A 505 32.46 -12.28 -13.33
N ILE A 506 32.99 -11.81 -12.21
CA ILE A 506 33.92 -10.67 -12.16
C ILE A 506 35.23 -11.01 -12.87
N GLN A 507 35.81 -12.16 -12.56
CA GLN A 507 37.04 -12.65 -13.17
C GLN A 507 36.85 -12.90 -14.66
N ASP A 508 35.68 -13.41 -15.06
CA ASP A 508 35.34 -13.71 -16.46
C ASP A 508 35.24 -12.41 -17.28
N ILE A 509 34.59 -11.37 -16.73
CA ILE A 509 34.51 -10.04 -17.37
C ILE A 509 35.90 -9.40 -17.49
N GLN A 510 36.71 -9.47 -16.44
CA GLN A 510 38.09 -8.97 -16.47
C GLN A 510 38.97 -9.75 -17.45
N ALA A 511 38.83 -11.07 -17.53
CA ALA A 511 39.57 -11.90 -18.47
C ALA A 511 39.21 -11.56 -19.92
N ALA A 512 37.93 -11.34 -20.23
CA ALA A 512 37.48 -10.91 -21.55
C ALA A 512 38.06 -9.54 -21.94
N GLN A 513 38.10 -8.58 -21.01
CA GLN A 513 38.75 -7.28 -21.25
C GLN A 513 40.24 -7.43 -21.58
N ARG A 514 41.00 -8.25 -20.81
CA ARG A 514 42.42 -8.52 -21.08
C ARG A 514 42.64 -9.22 -22.43
N ALA A 515 41.79 -10.19 -22.77
CA ALA A 515 41.87 -10.92 -24.04
C ALA A 515 41.67 -10.01 -25.25
N LEU A 516 40.74 -9.06 -25.16
CA LEU A 516 40.48 -8.05 -26.19
C LEU A 516 41.46 -6.88 -26.15
N ARG A 517 42.32 -6.80 -25.12
CA ARG A 517 43.22 -5.67 -24.85
C ARG A 517 42.48 -4.34 -24.78
N ILE A 518 41.34 -4.34 -24.09
CA ILE A 518 40.52 -3.15 -23.83
C ILE A 518 40.41 -2.90 -22.33
N GLU A 519 40.16 -1.65 -21.97
CA GLU A 519 39.91 -1.23 -20.60
C GLU A 519 38.52 -0.57 -20.56
N ILE A 520 37.56 -1.20 -19.89
CA ILE A 520 36.22 -0.64 -19.74
C ILE A 520 36.21 0.25 -18.48
N ALA A 521 35.96 1.54 -18.68
CA ALA A 521 35.79 2.54 -17.61
C ALA A 521 34.35 3.06 -17.50
N ILE A 522 33.44 2.60 -18.36
CA ILE A 522 32.04 3.03 -18.40
C ILE A 522 31.17 1.85 -17.97
N ALA A 523 30.30 2.07 -16.99
CA ALA A 523 29.37 1.04 -16.56
C ALA A 523 28.01 1.61 -16.17
N PHE A 524 26.98 0.78 -16.36
CA PHE A 524 25.62 1.08 -16.00
C PHE A 524 25.00 -0.11 -15.28
N ASP A 525 24.69 0.06 -14.00
CA ASP A 525 23.91 -0.91 -13.22
C ASP A 525 22.42 -0.62 -13.34
N THR A 526 21.69 -1.53 -14.00
CA THR A 526 20.24 -1.45 -14.23
C THR A 526 19.40 -2.19 -13.19
N VAL A 527 20.05 -2.75 -12.16
CA VAL A 527 19.43 -3.58 -11.13
C VAL A 527 19.41 -2.86 -9.78
N GLY A 528 20.56 -2.31 -9.36
CA GLY A 528 20.72 -1.62 -8.07
C GLY A 528 20.42 -2.51 -6.84
N LYS A 529 20.48 -3.83 -6.96
CA LYS A 529 20.19 -4.75 -5.86
C LYS A 529 21.20 -4.56 -4.72
N GLY A 530 20.69 -4.47 -3.50
CA GLY A 530 21.49 -4.25 -2.30
C GLY A 530 21.78 -2.77 -2.01
N THR A 531 21.26 -1.85 -2.81
CA THR A 531 21.36 -0.40 -2.57
C THR A 531 20.10 0.09 -1.82
N ILE A 532 20.23 1.11 -0.96
CA ILE A 532 19.10 1.76 -0.23
C ILE A 532 18.05 0.78 0.37
N ASN A 533 18.50 -0.38 0.87
CA ASN A 533 17.70 -1.51 1.37
C ASN A 533 16.85 -2.28 0.33
N TYR A 534 16.93 -1.95 -0.96
CA TYR A 534 16.29 -2.71 -2.03
C TYR A 534 16.93 -4.09 -2.18
N GLY A 535 16.13 -5.14 -1.99
CA GLY A 535 16.57 -6.53 -2.12
C GLY A 535 17.48 -7.05 -1.01
N ALA A 536 17.53 -6.37 0.16
CA ALA A 536 18.20 -6.74 1.43
C ALA A 536 19.37 -7.74 1.26
N PRO A 537 20.61 -7.28 1.03
CA PRO A 537 21.66 -8.15 0.53
C PRO A 537 22.24 -9.04 1.64
N THR A 538 22.54 -10.30 1.30
CA THR A 538 23.38 -11.22 2.10
C THR A 538 24.85 -11.18 1.64
N GLY A 539 25.25 -10.18 0.85
CA GLY A 539 26.55 -10.09 0.16
C GLY A 539 26.76 -8.72 -0.50
N PRO A 540 27.73 -8.56 -1.42
CA PRO A 540 27.96 -7.31 -2.13
C PRO A 540 26.75 -6.92 -2.99
N SER A 541 26.48 -5.62 -3.07
CA SER A 541 25.49 -5.03 -3.95
C SER A 541 25.86 -5.22 -5.44
N SER A 542 24.87 -5.12 -6.32
CA SER A 542 25.14 -5.16 -7.77
C SER A 542 26.04 -4.01 -8.23
N ALA A 543 25.97 -2.85 -7.58
CA ALA A 543 26.80 -1.70 -7.91
C ALA A 543 28.28 -1.98 -7.57
N GLU A 544 28.55 -2.57 -6.40
CA GLU A 544 29.89 -3.00 -6.00
C GLU A 544 30.45 -4.07 -6.95
N LEU A 545 29.63 -5.05 -7.34
CA LEU A 545 30.02 -6.06 -8.33
C LEU A 545 30.31 -5.43 -9.70
N THR A 546 29.47 -4.51 -10.16
CA THR A 546 29.63 -3.80 -11.42
C THR A 546 30.98 -3.07 -11.47
N LYS A 547 31.30 -2.30 -10.42
CA LYS A 547 32.56 -1.57 -10.33
C LYS A 547 33.77 -2.51 -10.24
N SER A 548 33.65 -3.61 -9.49
CA SER A 548 34.71 -4.62 -9.34
C SER A 548 35.07 -5.34 -10.65
N ALA A 549 34.14 -5.41 -11.60
CA ALA A 549 34.35 -6.03 -12.90
C ALA A 549 35.20 -5.16 -13.86
N LEU A 550 35.39 -3.88 -13.55
CA LEU A 550 36.14 -2.95 -14.41
C LEU A 550 37.65 -3.09 -14.19
N LEU A 551 38.43 -2.86 -15.25
CA LEU A 551 39.91 -2.85 -15.20
C LEU A 551 40.50 -1.44 -15.22
N SER A 552 39.68 -0.38 -15.07
CA SER A 552 40.15 1.00 -15.20
C SER A 552 41.34 1.30 -14.30
N SER A 553 42.46 1.65 -14.91
CA SER A 553 43.72 2.06 -14.30
C SER A 553 43.68 3.51 -13.78
N LYS A 554 42.66 4.27 -14.18
CA LYS A 554 42.44 5.67 -13.81
C LYS A 554 41.05 5.84 -13.17
N PRO A 555 41.00 6.05 -11.84
CA PRO A 555 39.73 6.27 -11.14
C PRO A 555 38.94 7.47 -11.67
N ASP A 556 39.62 8.53 -12.11
CA ASP A 556 38.99 9.76 -12.61
C ASP A 556 38.30 9.60 -13.99
N ASP A 557 38.62 8.53 -14.73
CA ASP A 557 38.01 8.22 -16.02
C ASP A 557 36.71 7.39 -15.87
N LEU A 558 36.39 6.95 -14.64
CA LEU A 558 35.20 6.14 -14.38
C LEU A 558 33.92 6.95 -14.59
N ARG A 559 33.02 6.40 -15.38
CA ARG A 559 31.68 6.94 -15.63
C ARG A 559 30.66 5.87 -15.29
N LEU A 560 30.10 5.97 -14.08
CA LEU A 560 29.23 4.95 -13.51
C LEU A 560 27.81 5.50 -13.32
N ALA A 561 26.82 4.78 -13.83
CA ALA A 561 25.42 5.07 -13.62
C ALA A 561 24.73 3.92 -12.88
N CYS A 562 23.72 4.25 -12.07
CA CYS A 562 22.85 3.26 -11.44
C CYS A 562 21.38 3.73 -11.48
N THR A 563 20.45 2.79 -11.67
CA THR A 563 19.00 3.05 -11.59
C THR A 563 18.50 3.31 -10.18
N LEU A 564 19.33 3.07 -9.15
CA LEU A 564 19.05 3.40 -7.77
C LEU A 564 20.21 4.20 -7.16
N PRO A 565 19.96 5.09 -6.18
CA PRO A 565 21.03 5.78 -5.46
C PRO A 565 22.00 4.78 -4.82
N VAL A 566 23.31 5.07 -4.87
CA VAL A 566 24.37 4.27 -4.24
C VAL A 566 25.07 5.12 -3.18
N PRO A 567 24.51 5.26 -1.95
CA PRO A 567 25.05 6.18 -0.95
C PRO A 567 26.46 5.84 -0.49
N THR A 568 26.87 4.58 -0.66
CA THR A 568 28.18 4.07 -0.26
C THR A 568 29.30 4.42 -1.25
N ASP A 569 28.98 4.83 -2.48
CA ASP A 569 29.96 5.13 -3.52
C ASP A 569 29.53 6.32 -4.40
N PRO A 570 30.07 7.52 -4.18
CA PRO A 570 29.69 8.72 -4.91
C PRO A 570 30.11 8.72 -6.38
N ALA A 571 30.91 7.75 -6.83
CA ALA A 571 31.26 7.61 -8.24
C ALA A 571 30.07 7.19 -9.12
N PHE A 572 29.03 6.59 -8.51
CA PHE A 572 27.79 6.25 -9.20
C PHE A 572 26.85 7.45 -9.25
N GLY A 573 26.59 7.95 -10.46
CA GLY A 573 25.50 8.89 -10.68
C GLY A 573 24.14 8.19 -10.71
N PHE A 574 23.16 8.80 -10.05
CA PHE A 574 21.77 8.34 -10.08
C PHE A 574 21.09 8.78 -11.39
N CYS A 575 20.63 7.80 -12.17
CA CYS A 575 19.83 8.03 -13.37
C CYS A 575 18.33 7.89 -13.08
N THR A 576 17.50 8.61 -13.82
CA THR A 576 16.05 8.70 -13.64
C THR A 576 15.35 8.82 -14.99
N SER A 577 14.10 8.34 -15.11
CA SER A 577 13.30 8.56 -16.31
C SER A 577 12.80 9.99 -16.47
N TYR A 578 12.71 10.71 -15.36
CA TYR A 578 12.21 12.07 -15.32
C TYR A 578 13.22 13.01 -14.66
N ARG A 579 13.59 14.06 -15.40
CA ARG A 579 14.25 15.25 -14.87
C ARG A 579 13.37 16.45 -15.22
N PRO A 580 12.94 17.26 -14.24
CA PRO A 580 12.22 18.49 -14.53
C PRO A 580 13.11 19.46 -15.30
N LYS A 581 12.52 20.35 -16.08
CA LYS A 581 13.27 21.44 -16.74
C LYS A 581 13.82 22.42 -15.69
N GLY A 582 14.98 23.00 -16.01
CA GLY A 582 15.63 24.00 -15.16
C GLY A 582 16.65 23.41 -14.18
N ASN A 583 17.08 24.25 -13.25
CA ASN A 583 18.32 24.01 -12.49
C ASN A 583 18.17 23.09 -11.27
N LEU A 584 16.97 22.63 -10.93
CA LEU A 584 16.70 21.76 -9.78
C LEU A 584 16.04 20.47 -10.25
N ASN A 585 16.44 19.33 -9.70
CA ASN A 585 15.81 18.04 -9.99
C ASN A 585 14.50 17.85 -9.19
N ALA A 586 13.82 16.72 -9.39
CA ALA A 586 12.56 16.39 -8.71
C ALA A 586 12.67 16.34 -7.17
N MET A 587 13.89 16.22 -6.63
CA MET A 587 14.18 16.22 -5.20
C MET A 587 14.69 17.59 -4.69
N GLY A 588 14.67 18.63 -5.53
CA GLY A 588 15.10 19.98 -5.16
C GLY A 588 16.62 20.20 -5.12
N THR A 589 17.43 19.27 -5.63
CA THR A 589 18.90 19.46 -5.69
C THR A 589 19.34 20.02 -7.04
N PRO A 590 20.45 20.76 -7.11
CA PRO A 590 20.99 21.26 -8.38
C PRO A 590 21.15 20.16 -9.43
N GLN A 591 20.77 20.45 -10.67
CA GLN A 591 21.05 19.63 -11.84
C GLN A 591 21.33 20.53 -13.05
N ASP A 592 21.87 19.93 -14.10
CA ASP A 592 22.05 20.61 -15.38
C ASP A 592 20.68 20.92 -16.02
N PRO A 593 20.38 22.21 -16.36
CA PRO A 593 19.10 22.62 -16.96
C PRO A 593 18.77 21.95 -18.29
N ASP A 594 19.78 21.51 -19.03
CA ASP A 594 19.59 20.92 -20.35
C ASP A 594 19.37 19.40 -20.30
N SER A 595 19.37 18.80 -19.11
CA SER A 595 19.25 17.34 -18.95
C SER A 595 17.96 16.79 -19.57
N ALA A 596 16.83 17.46 -19.34
CA ALA A 596 15.54 17.08 -19.91
C ALA A 596 15.51 17.27 -21.43
N ILE A 597 16.15 18.32 -21.93
CA ILE A 597 16.24 18.64 -23.36
C ILE A 597 17.07 17.58 -24.09
N ARG A 598 18.19 17.14 -23.50
CA ARG A 598 19.02 16.07 -24.07
C ARG A 598 18.25 14.76 -24.15
N VAL A 599 17.54 14.36 -23.08
CA VAL A 599 16.74 13.13 -23.11
C VAL A 599 15.72 13.19 -24.24
N ARG A 600 14.97 14.30 -24.36
CA ARG A 600 13.97 14.46 -25.40
C ARG A 600 14.55 14.36 -26.82
N LYS A 601 15.67 15.05 -27.10
CA LYS A 601 16.36 14.97 -28.40
C LYS A 601 16.74 13.54 -28.78
N ILE A 602 17.26 12.77 -27.82
CA ILE A 602 17.64 11.37 -28.05
C ILE A 602 16.40 10.51 -28.28
N ILE A 603 15.34 10.67 -27.49
CA ILE A 603 14.12 9.90 -27.68
C ILE A 603 13.48 10.19 -29.04
N GLU A 604 13.40 11.46 -29.43
CA GLU A 604 12.90 11.86 -30.75
C GLU A 604 13.78 11.30 -31.89
N TYR A 605 15.10 11.31 -31.72
CA TYR A 605 16.02 10.67 -32.66
C TYR A 605 15.78 9.16 -32.78
N LEU A 606 15.60 8.47 -31.65
CA LEU A 606 15.33 7.02 -31.62
C LEU A 606 13.98 6.66 -32.26
N LEU A 607 13.00 7.55 -32.19
CA LEU A 607 11.68 7.39 -32.79
C LEU A 607 11.63 7.80 -34.28
N ALA A 608 12.63 8.52 -34.78
CA ALA A 608 12.66 9.03 -36.15
C ALA A 608 12.77 7.90 -37.19
N ASP A 609 11.81 7.88 -38.12
CA ASP A 609 11.75 7.05 -39.34
C ASP A 609 11.92 5.52 -39.15
N GLY A 610 11.72 5.00 -37.93
CA GLY A 610 11.88 3.56 -37.63
C GLY A 610 13.30 3.03 -37.86
N SER A 611 14.27 3.92 -38.05
CA SER A 611 15.64 3.62 -38.53
C SER A 611 16.49 2.81 -37.54
N HIS A 612 16.07 2.73 -36.28
CA HIS A 612 16.82 2.08 -35.21
C HIS A 612 16.29 0.70 -34.82
N ASP A 613 15.20 0.22 -35.42
CA ASP A 613 14.56 -1.10 -35.20
C ASP A 613 14.57 -1.57 -33.72
N LEU A 614 14.21 -0.66 -32.81
CA LEU A 614 14.24 -0.94 -31.38
C LEU A 614 13.22 -2.03 -31.02
N LYS A 615 13.72 -3.08 -30.37
CA LYS A 615 12.93 -4.21 -29.91
C LYS A 615 12.55 -4.04 -28.44
N LEU A 616 11.27 -4.27 -28.17
CA LEU A 616 10.74 -4.35 -26.82
C LEU A 616 10.92 -5.78 -26.26
N PRO A 617 10.97 -5.95 -24.92
CA PRO A 617 10.75 -7.25 -24.30
C PRO A 617 9.37 -7.83 -24.68
N VAL A 618 9.12 -9.09 -24.28
CA VAL A 618 7.78 -9.68 -24.42
C VAL A 618 6.78 -8.83 -23.65
N VAL A 619 5.82 -8.23 -24.35
CA VAL A 619 4.76 -7.41 -23.76
C VAL A 619 3.56 -8.29 -23.44
N THR A 620 3.31 -8.52 -22.15
CA THR A 620 2.20 -9.33 -21.66
C THR A 620 1.08 -8.43 -21.15
N VAL A 621 -0.12 -8.59 -21.73
CA VAL A 621 -1.30 -7.79 -21.38
C VAL A 621 -2.03 -8.43 -20.20
N VAL A 622 -2.25 -7.65 -19.15
CA VAL A 622 -3.03 -7.98 -17.98
C VAL A 622 -4.35 -7.21 -18.02
N THR A 623 -5.45 -7.90 -17.78
CA THR A 623 -6.80 -7.32 -17.87
C THR A 623 -7.58 -7.38 -16.56
N ASP A 624 -7.24 -8.32 -15.67
CA ASP A 624 -7.85 -8.49 -14.36
C ASP A 624 -7.10 -7.69 -13.30
N ILE A 625 -7.83 -7.01 -12.42
CA ILE A 625 -7.27 -6.15 -11.36
C ILE A 625 -6.35 -6.92 -10.39
N LYS A 626 -6.70 -8.16 -10.00
CA LYS A 626 -5.89 -8.96 -9.07
C LYS A 626 -4.59 -9.39 -9.71
N ASP A 627 -4.65 -9.81 -10.97
CA ASP A 627 -3.46 -10.13 -11.74
C ASP A 627 -2.58 -8.89 -11.93
N GLY A 628 -3.18 -7.71 -12.08
CA GLY A 628 -2.49 -6.42 -12.13
C GLY A 628 -1.72 -6.12 -10.84
N ILE A 629 -2.39 -6.20 -9.69
CA ILE A 629 -1.77 -6.04 -8.36
C ILE A 629 -0.65 -7.08 -8.15
N GLY A 630 -0.90 -8.34 -8.54
CA GLY A 630 0.10 -9.41 -8.50
C GLY A 630 1.31 -9.12 -9.40
N GLY A 631 1.07 -8.55 -10.59
CA GLY A 631 2.08 -8.11 -11.53
C GLY A 631 2.97 -7.00 -10.97
N ILE A 632 2.37 -5.99 -10.33
CA ILE A 632 3.09 -4.91 -9.64
C ILE A 632 4.03 -5.48 -8.57
N ARG A 633 3.55 -6.43 -7.75
CA ARG A 633 4.38 -7.09 -6.72
C ARG A 633 5.51 -7.90 -7.32
N ARG A 634 5.22 -8.72 -8.34
CA ARG A 634 6.24 -9.52 -9.04
C ARG A 634 7.32 -8.65 -9.66
N ALA A 635 6.94 -7.52 -10.25
CA ALA A 635 7.88 -6.55 -10.79
C ALA A 635 8.76 -5.99 -9.67
N ALA A 636 8.18 -5.46 -8.59
CA ALA A 636 8.93 -4.94 -7.45
C ALA A 636 9.89 -5.95 -6.81
N GLU A 637 9.52 -7.23 -6.77
CA GLU A 637 10.35 -8.34 -6.26
C GLU A 637 11.44 -8.80 -7.23
N GLY A 638 11.51 -8.25 -8.45
CA GLY A 638 12.49 -8.65 -9.47
C GLY A 638 12.26 -10.04 -10.06
N LYS A 639 11.01 -10.53 -10.06
CA LYS A 639 10.63 -11.84 -10.59
C LYS A 639 10.26 -11.82 -12.09
N MET A 640 10.57 -10.72 -12.78
CA MET A 640 10.31 -10.53 -14.21
C MET A 640 11.61 -10.74 -15.00
N SER A 641 11.54 -11.37 -16.18
CA SER A 641 12.73 -11.63 -17.01
C SER A 641 12.37 -11.58 -18.49
N LEU A 642 12.98 -10.65 -19.24
CA LEU A 642 12.65 -10.37 -20.66
C LEU A 642 11.15 -10.15 -20.93
N GLU A 643 10.41 -9.68 -19.93
CA GLU A 643 8.97 -9.47 -20.00
C GLU A 643 8.63 -8.10 -19.42
N LYS A 644 7.67 -7.41 -20.03
CA LYS A 644 7.03 -6.21 -19.52
C LYS A 644 5.53 -6.48 -19.39
N LEU A 645 5.00 -6.34 -18.18
CA LEU A 645 3.55 -6.41 -17.96
C LEU A 645 2.93 -5.05 -18.21
N ILE A 646 1.80 -5.05 -18.90
CA ILE A 646 1.01 -3.85 -19.09
C ILE A 646 -0.43 -4.10 -18.68
N LEU A 647 -1.06 -3.11 -18.07
CA LEU A 647 -2.47 -3.11 -17.74
C LEU A 647 -3.26 -2.55 -18.91
N LYS A 648 -4.32 -3.24 -19.32
CA LYS A 648 -5.29 -2.73 -20.30
C LYS A 648 -6.39 -1.95 -19.58
N HIS A 649 -6.71 -0.78 -20.11
CA HIS A 649 -7.78 0.08 -19.59
C HIS A 649 -9.03 0.06 -20.49
N PRO A 650 -10.25 0.20 -19.91
CA PRO A 650 -10.51 0.23 -18.48
C PRO A 650 -10.22 -1.12 -17.82
N LEU A 651 -9.71 -1.07 -16.58
CA LEU A 651 -9.48 -2.26 -15.77
C LEU A 651 -10.80 -3.00 -15.54
N LYS A 652 -10.79 -4.34 -15.62
CA LYS A 652 -11.98 -5.18 -15.50
C LYS A 652 -11.91 -6.15 -14.33
#